data_AF-A6EX34-F1
#
_entry.id   AF-A6EX34-F1
#
_cell.length_a   1.000
_cell.length_b   1.000
_cell.length_c   1.000
_cell.angle_alpha   90.00
_cell.angle_beta   90.00
_cell.angle_gamma   90.00
#
_symmetry.space_group_name_H-M   'P 1'
#
loop_
_entity.id
_entity.type
_entity.pdbx_description
1 polymer ?
#
loop_
_entity_poly.entity_id
_entity_poly.type
_entity_poly.pdbx_seq_one_letter_code
_entity_poly.pdbx_strand_id
1 'polypeptide(L)'
;MLLTTKFLRPTADPRSVQRDRLSTLLQPEGAKRLNLVVAPAGFGKTTLVSQWCSQSPSTVAWLSLDEHDDEPRRFWQYVVGAFEHNGLVGLEQCRQQLSHCSLQELEGPITGLINVLAADGAPWSLVLDDYHFIRDPQLQRQVSYFMDYLPPGILVTLASRTEPALPLSRWRVRRWVEDIHPGLLAFSEDECQRFFHDTMGLELSEQEIRRICSKTEGWVAAMQLSALSGGNIDDQKSGAGHQRVDLDERRISDYVLTEVLEQQPAPVRDFLLDTACCPRLCASLCDAVRGTTNSQVLLEQLLRENLFLIPLDTHNEWFRYHDLFRDALLQRARQFKPEDIDRQWQRAVHWLLVHGHVQEGISQIVQHKDWSWLAKVLAEHGNNLIHGGFHLPVLSWLDSLPTNTLQDSPQLLMLRVWALFFANRVDVLEPLLGELEDMLDKQVADSHPDAEGALGLQSEISLIRSYLARSKSDDKSASDLTQQVLRDIDHTRIPLKSVTYYGVGLDYYGKGNLAAAEDALTSAVRYGELERKPSTVLSSGGLLAWIQYNRGDIDEALDTCTRVRQWVDQHHSDPRQPMLISCWQNSALIEIYRERNEPQLAASYLAPLLDHVNNGTEPGQHVVIQYVRGHLAFSEGRYQEAIEALEDAASVARRRREHIVFEPPACSAMLARCYLATGHMDLAKEWIQQVSNDRFTNPLNREQNQISIARVQVALGHPADAMATLAPLRLSAEQDQHYRHLVEIQLVYSEALFAEGKTKEAEQVLAQAVQRASEAGFMRLLAEESPTIRQLCRALPVLKAPGRWNSRVTAMLSELEEAEVPETNPEEALTDTQQASGNTVLPEPLSQRELEVLDLINQGLANKDIANTMGVAPTTVKAHIRNLYGKLAVGSRTEALAKARELRLLA
;
A
#
# COMPACT_ATOMS: atom_id res chain seq x y z
N MET A 1 44.45 -18.64 -39.99
CA MET A 1 44.31 -19.75 -39.03
C MET A 1 43.44 -19.26 -37.90
N LEU A 2 42.46 -20.05 -37.46
CA LEU A 2 41.59 -19.70 -36.33
C LEU A 2 42.17 -20.29 -35.05
N LEU A 3 42.04 -19.54 -33.95
CA LEU A 3 42.44 -20.00 -32.61
C LEU A 3 41.39 -21.00 -32.09
N THR A 4 41.77 -22.28 -32.02
CA THR A 4 40.87 -23.36 -31.59
C THR A 4 40.43 -23.22 -30.13
N THR A 5 41.23 -22.57 -29.28
CA THR A 5 40.89 -22.31 -27.88
C THR A 5 39.66 -21.43 -27.70
N LYS A 6 39.32 -20.58 -28.68
CA LYS A 6 38.09 -19.75 -28.65
C LYS A 6 36.81 -20.57 -28.83
N PHE A 7 36.92 -21.80 -29.36
CA PHE A 7 35.79 -22.71 -29.55
C PHE A 7 35.54 -23.61 -28.33
N LEU A 8 36.46 -23.60 -27.36
CA LEU A 8 36.35 -24.43 -26.18
C LEU A 8 35.46 -23.74 -25.15
N ARG A 9 34.34 -24.38 -24.83
CA ARG A 9 33.50 -23.99 -23.70
C ARG A 9 34.34 -24.04 -22.41
N PRO A 10 34.32 -22.98 -21.59
CA PRO A 10 34.97 -22.99 -20.28
C PRO A 10 34.43 -24.13 -19.41
N THR A 11 35.31 -24.91 -18.79
CA THR A 11 34.92 -26.01 -17.90
C THR A 11 34.18 -25.42 -16.69
N ALA A 12 32.92 -25.84 -16.47
CA ALA A 12 32.20 -25.44 -15.27
C ALA A 12 32.86 -26.07 -14.03
N ASP A 13 33.15 -25.26 -12.99
CA ASP A 13 33.61 -25.80 -11.69
C ASP A 13 32.48 -26.66 -11.12
N PRO A 14 32.68 -27.95 -10.83
CA PRO A 14 31.64 -28.82 -10.25
C PRO A 14 31.09 -28.29 -8.92
N ARG A 15 31.86 -27.48 -8.20
CA ARG A 15 31.47 -26.86 -6.93
C ARG A 15 30.67 -25.56 -7.12
N SER A 16 30.55 -25.05 -8.35
CA SER A 16 29.76 -23.86 -8.63
C SER A 16 28.27 -24.10 -8.34
N VAL A 17 27.60 -23.11 -7.75
CA VAL A 17 26.17 -23.18 -7.42
C VAL A 17 25.35 -23.42 -8.68
N GLN A 18 24.49 -24.45 -8.65
CA GLN A 18 23.54 -24.75 -9.72
C GLN A 18 22.35 -23.80 -9.65
N ARG A 19 21.99 -23.22 -10.80
CA ARG A 19 20.96 -22.17 -10.91
C ARG A 19 19.78 -22.63 -11.75
N ASP A 20 19.09 -23.66 -11.30
CA ASP A 20 18.02 -24.35 -12.06
C ASP A 20 16.94 -23.39 -12.58
N ARG A 21 16.58 -22.36 -11.79
CA ARG A 21 15.62 -21.33 -12.22
C ARG A 21 16.06 -20.59 -13.48
N LEU A 22 17.35 -20.28 -13.63
CA LEU A 22 17.90 -19.56 -14.78
C LEU A 22 18.21 -20.53 -15.93
N SER A 23 18.68 -21.74 -15.62
CA SER A 23 18.88 -22.79 -16.61
C SER A 23 17.58 -23.14 -17.33
N THR A 24 16.45 -23.15 -16.60
CA THR A 24 15.10 -23.37 -17.18
C THR A 24 14.74 -22.23 -18.13
N LEU A 25 14.96 -20.97 -17.72
CA LEU A 25 14.71 -19.82 -18.60
C LEU A 25 15.56 -19.85 -19.86
N LEU A 26 16.77 -20.42 -19.84
CA LEU A 26 17.64 -20.52 -21.01
C LEU A 26 17.24 -21.63 -22.00
N GLN A 27 16.34 -22.55 -21.63
CA GLN A 27 15.89 -23.62 -22.51
C GLN A 27 15.18 -23.09 -23.78
N PRO A 28 15.21 -23.85 -24.89
CA PRO A 28 14.44 -23.53 -26.07
C PRO A 28 12.94 -23.78 -25.80
N GLU A 29 12.12 -22.72 -25.78
CA GLU A 29 10.67 -22.80 -25.64
C GLU A 29 9.94 -21.98 -26.71
N GLY A 30 8.88 -22.55 -27.29
CA GLY A 30 7.99 -21.84 -28.23
C GLY A 30 8.69 -21.27 -29.46
N ALA A 31 8.56 -19.95 -29.68
CA ALA A 31 9.11 -19.23 -30.83
C ALA A 31 10.48 -18.56 -30.55
N LYS A 32 11.09 -18.90 -29.41
CA LYS A 32 12.33 -18.30 -28.92
C LYS A 32 13.52 -18.62 -29.82
N ARG A 33 14.37 -17.61 -30.06
CA ARG A 33 15.57 -17.69 -30.92
C ARG A 33 16.81 -17.08 -30.28
N LEU A 34 16.64 -16.23 -29.27
CA LEU A 34 17.71 -15.48 -28.63
C LEU A 34 17.59 -15.55 -27.10
N ASN A 35 18.65 -16.02 -26.44
CA ASN A 35 18.91 -15.76 -25.03
C ASN A 35 19.84 -14.54 -24.92
N LEU A 36 19.42 -13.51 -24.22
CA LEU A 36 20.23 -12.32 -23.99
C LEU A 36 20.63 -12.24 -22.51
N VAL A 37 21.89 -12.57 -22.20
CA VAL A 37 22.45 -12.54 -20.85
C VAL A 37 23.31 -11.29 -20.68
N VAL A 38 22.73 -10.24 -20.09
CA VAL A 38 23.37 -8.93 -19.94
C VAL A 38 23.56 -8.60 -18.48
N ALA A 39 24.82 -8.46 -18.07
CA ALA A 39 25.19 -7.98 -16.75
C ALA A 39 26.65 -7.53 -16.67
N PRO A 40 27.02 -6.69 -15.70
CA PRO A 40 28.40 -6.29 -15.46
C PRO A 40 29.36 -7.48 -15.21
N ALA A 41 30.65 -7.17 -15.12
CA ALA A 41 31.64 -8.17 -14.71
C ALA A 41 31.30 -8.73 -13.31
N GLY A 42 31.60 -10.01 -13.09
CA GLY A 42 31.43 -10.64 -11.77
C GLY A 42 30.03 -11.13 -11.40
N PHE A 43 29.04 -11.06 -12.30
CA PHE A 43 27.69 -11.64 -12.09
C PHE A 43 27.55 -13.11 -12.52
N GLY A 44 28.63 -13.75 -13.00
CA GLY A 44 28.63 -15.18 -13.35
C GLY A 44 27.95 -15.53 -14.69
N LYS A 45 27.89 -14.60 -15.65
CA LYS A 45 27.28 -14.82 -16.99
C LYS A 45 27.84 -16.05 -17.70
N THR A 46 29.17 -16.09 -17.91
CA THR A 46 29.87 -17.21 -18.56
C THR A 46 29.66 -18.52 -17.82
N THR A 47 29.66 -18.48 -16.48
CA THR A 47 29.41 -19.65 -15.63
C THR A 47 28.00 -20.20 -15.84
N LEU A 48 26.97 -19.33 -15.80
CA LEU A 48 25.58 -19.72 -16.05
C LEU A 48 25.40 -20.35 -17.44
N VAL A 49 25.92 -19.68 -18.48
CA VAL A 49 25.77 -20.16 -19.86
C VAL A 49 26.51 -21.48 -20.06
N SER A 50 27.71 -21.64 -19.48
CA SER A 50 28.46 -22.91 -19.52
C SER A 50 27.73 -24.04 -18.78
N GLN A 51 27.18 -23.78 -17.59
CA GLN A 51 26.36 -24.75 -16.83
C GLN A 51 25.13 -25.20 -17.64
N TRP A 52 24.37 -24.26 -18.19
CA TRP A 52 23.21 -24.58 -19.03
C TRP A 52 23.62 -25.41 -20.26
N CYS A 53 24.71 -25.05 -20.93
CA CYS A 53 25.23 -25.82 -22.08
C CYS A 53 25.62 -27.26 -21.71
N SER A 54 25.99 -27.53 -20.45
CA SER A 54 26.31 -28.90 -20.00
C SER A 54 25.07 -29.78 -19.82
N GLN A 55 23.91 -29.16 -19.60
CA GLN A 55 22.63 -29.81 -19.36
C GLN A 55 21.72 -29.81 -20.61
N SER A 56 22.08 -29.02 -21.64
CA SER A 56 21.30 -28.91 -22.88
C SER A 56 21.46 -30.16 -23.76
N PRO A 57 20.37 -30.69 -24.33
CA PRO A 57 20.41 -31.83 -25.26
C PRO A 57 20.86 -31.44 -26.68
N SER A 58 21.00 -30.14 -26.98
CA SER A 58 21.40 -29.64 -28.30
C SER A 58 22.91 -29.57 -28.49
N THR A 59 23.38 -29.65 -29.75
CA THR A 59 24.80 -29.46 -30.06
C THR A 59 25.18 -27.99 -29.85
N VAL A 60 26.21 -27.74 -29.04
CA VAL A 60 26.62 -26.38 -28.67
C VAL A 60 27.84 -25.96 -29.48
N ALA A 61 27.70 -24.91 -30.28
CA ALA A 61 28.80 -24.18 -30.88
C ALA A 61 29.17 -23.00 -29.96
N TRP A 62 30.30 -23.08 -29.26
CA TRP A 62 30.77 -22.01 -28.38
C TRP A 62 31.78 -21.11 -29.09
N LEU A 63 31.68 -19.79 -28.89
CA LEU A 63 32.66 -18.82 -29.35
C LEU A 63 32.87 -17.73 -28.29
N SER A 64 34.09 -17.62 -27.75
CA SER A 64 34.52 -16.50 -26.92
C SER A 64 35.14 -15.38 -27.77
N LEU A 65 34.59 -14.17 -27.64
CA LEU A 65 34.97 -13.01 -28.44
C LEU A 65 35.98 -12.11 -27.70
N ASP A 66 36.84 -11.41 -28.45
CA ASP A 66 37.71 -10.35 -27.95
C ASP A 66 37.67 -9.10 -28.86
N GLU A 67 38.38 -8.04 -28.47
CA GLU A 67 38.43 -6.75 -29.20
C GLU A 67 38.85 -6.89 -30.67
N HIS A 68 39.61 -7.93 -31.03
CA HIS A 68 40.08 -8.12 -32.40
C HIS A 68 39.05 -8.83 -33.29
N ASP A 69 37.95 -9.32 -32.71
CA ASP A 69 36.88 -9.99 -33.46
C ASP A 69 35.78 -9.01 -33.91
N ASP A 70 35.91 -7.71 -33.62
CA ASP A 70 35.08 -6.60 -34.17
C ASP A 70 35.41 -6.29 -35.65
N GLU A 71 35.76 -7.31 -36.42
CA GLU A 71 36.04 -7.25 -37.86
C GLU A 71 35.10 -8.25 -38.57
N PRO A 72 34.22 -7.80 -39.49
CA PRO A 72 33.15 -8.63 -40.05
C PRO A 72 33.60 -9.97 -40.63
N ARG A 73 34.67 -9.99 -41.44
CA ARG A 73 35.16 -11.22 -42.06
C ARG A 73 35.66 -12.21 -41.01
N ARG A 74 36.46 -11.71 -40.06
CA ARG A 74 37.06 -12.52 -38.99
C ARG A 74 35.98 -13.10 -38.08
N PHE A 75 35.01 -12.29 -37.67
CA PHE A 75 33.86 -12.74 -36.89
C PHE A 75 33.15 -13.93 -37.55
N TRP A 76 32.76 -13.81 -38.83
CA TRP A 76 32.04 -14.88 -39.53
C TRP A 76 32.90 -16.12 -39.76
N GLN A 77 34.21 -15.97 -39.95
CA GLN A 77 35.13 -17.12 -39.99
C GLN A 77 35.15 -17.87 -38.65
N TYR A 78 35.15 -17.16 -37.52
CA TYR A 78 35.05 -17.77 -36.20
C TYR A 78 33.68 -18.41 -35.95
N VAL A 79 32.58 -17.79 -36.37
CA VAL A 79 31.23 -18.39 -36.25
C VAL A 79 31.14 -19.69 -37.05
N VAL A 80 31.55 -19.68 -38.32
CA VAL A 80 31.58 -20.90 -39.15
C VAL A 80 32.52 -21.96 -38.55
N GLY A 81 33.69 -21.53 -38.06
CA GLY A 81 34.64 -22.42 -37.37
C GLY A 81 34.07 -23.06 -36.11
N ALA A 82 33.25 -22.34 -35.33
CA ALA A 82 32.63 -22.86 -34.12
C ALA A 82 31.62 -23.98 -34.42
N PHE A 83 30.81 -23.84 -35.48
CA PHE A 83 29.91 -24.91 -35.93
C PHE A 83 30.67 -26.12 -36.49
N GLU A 84 31.66 -25.88 -37.33
CA GLU A 84 32.48 -26.95 -37.92
C GLU A 84 33.22 -27.76 -36.84
N HIS A 85 33.82 -27.07 -35.86
CA HIS A 85 34.54 -27.70 -34.76
C HIS A 85 33.66 -28.66 -33.96
N ASN A 86 32.36 -28.40 -33.90
CA ASN A 86 31.37 -29.18 -33.16
C ASN A 86 30.58 -30.15 -34.05
N GLY A 87 31.04 -30.39 -35.29
CA GLY A 87 30.56 -31.50 -36.12
C GLY A 87 29.61 -31.14 -37.26
N LEU A 88 29.36 -29.85 -37.54
CA LEU A 88 28.56 -29.46 -38.71
C LEU A 88 29.35 -29.66 -40.00
N VAL A 89 28.83 -30.49 -40.91
CA VAL A 89 29.47 -30.85 -42.19
C VAL A 89 28.89 -30.01 -43.34
N GLY A 90 29.66 -29.82 -44.43
CA GLY A 90 29.20 -29.10 -45.63
C GLY A 90 29.48 -27.60 -45.64
N LEU A 91 30.36 -27.13 -44.74
CA LEU A 91 30.77 -25.71 -44.63
C LEU A 91 31.97 -25.33 -45.51
N GLU A 92 32.52 -26.24 -46.34
CA GLU A 92 33.71 -25.93 -47.15
C GLU A 92 33.48 -24.77 -48.11
N GLN A 93 32.32 -24.75 -48.78
CA GLN A 93 31.96 -23.70 -49.72
C GLN A 93 31.77 -22.35 -49.02
N CYS A 94 31.14 -22.32 -47.85
CA CYS A 94 30.99 -21.11 -47.03
C CYS A 94 32.35 -20.53 -46.61
N ARG A 95 33.28 -21.38 -46.18
CA ARG A 95 34.64 -20.97 -45.77
C ARG A 95 35.46 -20.40 -46.93
N GLN A 96 35.38 -21.03 -48.11
CA GLN A 96 36.04 -20.54 -49.32
C GLN A 96 35.49 -19.16 -49.70
N GLN A 97 34.17 -18.98 -49.69
CA GLN A 97 33.55 -17.69 -49.98
C GLN A 97 33.93 -16.61 -48.95
N LEU A 98 33.90 -16.92 -47.65
CA LEU A 98 34.36 -15.99 -46.60
C LEU A 98 35.83 -15.55 -46.75
N SER A 99 36.66 -16.38 -47.37
CA SER A 99 38.09 -16.09 -47.59
C SER A 99 38.35 -15.21 -48.82
N HIS A 100 37.41 -15.17 -49.78
CA HIS A 100 37.60 -14.51 -51.09
C HIS A 100 36.65 -13.34 -51.36
N CYS A 101 35.49 -13.26 -50.69
CA CYS A 101 34.50 -12.19 -50.88
C CYS A 101 34.95 -10.84 -50.32
N SER A 102 34.51 -9.73 -50.94
CA SER A 102 34.70 -8.39 -50.38
C SER A 102 33.85 -8.21 -49.10
N LEU A 103 34.21 -7.27 -48.22
CA LEU A 103 33.47 -7.04 -46.96
C LEU A 103 31.98 -6.70 -47.19
N GLN A 104 31.62 -6.14 -48.34
CA GLN A 104 30.25 -5.77 -48.71
C GLN A 104 29.40 -6.95 -49.21
N GLU A 105 30.00 -8.12 -49.49
CA GLU A 105 29.34 -9.30 -50.09
C GLU A 105 29.17 -10.46 -49.09
N LEU A 106 29.41 -10.24 -47.79
CA LEU A 106 29.38 -11.29 -46.77
C LEU A 106 27.99 -11.91 -46.53
N GLU A 107 26.91 -11.32 -47.03
CA GLU A 107 25.56 -11.90 -46.97
C GLU A 107 25.45 -13.24 -47.71
N GLY A 108 26.19 -13.43 -48.81
CA GLY A 108 26.22 -14.69 -49.55
C GLY A 108 26.72 -15.86 -48.69
N PRO A 109 27.93 -15.77 -48.10
CA PRO A 109 28.41 -16.78 -47.16
C PRO A 109 27.54 -16.98 -45.92
N ILE A 110 26.94 -15.92 -45.35
CA ILE A 110 26.00 -16.02 -44.21
C ILE A 110 24.75 -16.82 -44.63
N THR A 111 24.22 -16.53 -45.82
CA THR A 111 23.08 -17.28 -46.39
C THR A 111 23.46 -18.74 -46.64
N GLY A 112 24.70 -19.00 -47.09
CA GLY A 112 25.24 -20.34 -47.20
C GLY A 112 25.24 -21.09 -45.86
N LEU A 113 25.70 -20.45 -44.79
CA LEU A 113 25.66 -21.02 -43.43
C LEU A 113 24.22 -21.33 -43.00
N ILE A 114 23.28 -20.42 -43.22
CA ILE A 114 21.85 -20.62 -42.90
C ILE A 114 21.28 -21.82 -43.66
N ASN A 115 21.61 -21.98 -44.94
CA ASN A 115 21.15 -23.11 -45.75
C ASN A 115 21.73 -24.44 -45.29
N VAL A 116 23.01 -24.48 -44.88
CA VAL A 116 23.63 -25.68 -44.30
C VAL A 116 22.95 -26.06 -42.99
N LEU A 117 22.73 -25.09 -42.11
CA LEU A 117 22.01 -25.27 -40.85
C LEU A 117 20.57 -25.77 -41.06
N ALA A 118 19.87 -25.24 -42.07
CA ALA A 118 18.52 -25.69 -42.42
C ALA A 118 18.49 -27.10 -43.02
N ALA A 119 19.52 -27.48 -43.78
CA ALA A 119 19.64 -28.80 -44.39
C ALA A 119 20.04 -29.90 -43.37
N ASP A 120 20.85 -29.54 -42.37
CA ASP A 120 21.25 -30.44 -41.27
C ASP A 120 20.02 -30.82 -40.40
N GLY A 121 19.16 -29.84 -40.11
CA GLY A 121 17.89 -30.07 -39.41
C GLY A 121 18.00 -30.46 -37.93
N ALA A 122 19.22 -30.57 -37.39
CA ALA A 122 19.46 -30.83 -35.98
C ALA A 122 19.29 -29.54 -35.13
N PRO A 123 18.93 -29.66 -33.84
CA PRO A 123 18.89 -28.50 -32.96
C PRO A 123 20.30 -28.04 -32.57
N TRP A 124 20.59 -26.76 -32.79
CA TRP A 124 21.89 -26.14 -32.50
C TRP A 124 21.76 -24.98 -31.52
N SER A 125 22.71 -24.89 -30.59
CA SER A 125 22.87 -23.73 -29.71
C SER A 125 24.18 -23.02 -30.02
N LEU A 126 24.11 -21.78 -30.52
CA LEU A 126 25.30 -20.93 -30.73
C LEU A 126 25.48 -20.01 -29.53
N VAL A 127 26.61 -20.12 -28.83
CA VAL A 127 26.96 -19.22 -27.74
C VAL A 127 28.01 -18.23 -28.21
N LEU A 128 27.70 -16.94 -28.09
CA LEU A 128 28.64 -15.84 -28.28
C LEU A 128 28.92 -15.19 -26.92
N ASP A 129 30.05 -15.55 -26.32
CA ASP A 129 30.49 -14.98 -25.05
C ASP A 129 31.30 -13.71 -25.28
N ASP A 130 31.17 -12.76 -24.35
CA ASP A 130 31.79 -11.43 -24.41
C ASP A 130 31.40 -10.57 -25.65
N TYR A 131 30.13 -10.61 -26.06
CA TYR A 131 29.62 -9.88 -27.25
C TYR A 131 29.74 -8.35 -27.17
N HIS A 132 29.99 -7.76 -25.99
CA HIS A 132 30.23 -6.33 -25.80
C HIS A 132 31.46 -5.77 -26.55
N PHE A 133 32.36 -6.64 -27.03
CA PHE A 133 33.45 -6.27 -27.92
C PHE A 133 32.98 -5.96 -29.35
N ILE A 134 31.82 -6.47 -29.78
CA ILE A 134 31.28 -6.27 -31.12
C ILE A 134 30.51 -4.95 -31.19
N ARG A 135 31.08 -3.96 -31.87
CA ARG A 135 30.55 -2.59 -31.96
C ARG A 135 30.38 -2.12 -33.40
N ASP A 136 31.01 -2.78 -34.36
CA ASP A 136 30.94 -2.41 -35.77
C ASP A 136 29.48 -2.44 -36.30
N PRO A 137 28.96 -1.33 -36.84
CA PRO A 137 27.58 -1.25 -37.30
C PRO A 137 27.25 -2.15 -38.50
N GLN A 138 28.25 -2.55 -39.29
CA GLN A 138 28.05 -3.47 -40.40
C GLN A 138 27.90 -4.90 -39.87
N LEU A 139 28.70 -5.28 -38.87
CA LEU A 139 28.62 -6.57 -38.22
C LEU A 139 27.28 -6.75 -37.47
N GLN A 140 26.81 -5.73 -36.74
CA GLN A 140 25.49 -5.77 -36.09
C GLN A 140 24.34 -5.98 -37.09
N ARG A 141 24.42 -5.35 -38.28
CA ARG A 141 23.45 -5.57 -39.37
C ARG A 141 23.48 -7.00 -39.90
N GLN A 142 24.68 -7.57 -40.08
CA GLN A 142 24.85 -8.95 -40.54
C GLN A 142 24.36 -9.97 -39.51
N VAL A 143 24.62 -9.74 -38.22
CA VAL A 143 24.07 -10.57 -37.13
C VAL A 143 22.54 -10.46 -37.10
N SER A 144 21.98 -9.27 -37.29
CA SER A 144 20.53 -9.11 -37.42
C SER A 144 19.96 -9.89 -38.60
N TYR A 145 20.61 -9.85 -39.77
CA TYR A 145 20.22 -10.65 -40.94
C TYR A 145 20.23 -12.14 -40.62
N PHE A 146 21.32 -12.63 -40.01
CA PHE A 146 21.44 -14.02 -39.59
C PHE A 146 20.29 -14.44 -38.66
N MET A 147 20.03 -13.66 -37.60
CA MET A 147 18.96 -13.92 -36.63
C MET A 147 17.55 -13.94 -37.25
N ASP A 148 17.27 -13.04 -38.19
CA ASP A 148 15.95 -12.95 -38.84
C ASP A 148 15.65 -14.19 -39.70
N TYR A 149 16.68 -14.80 -40.30
CA TYR A 149 16.56 -15.95 -41.20
C TYR A 149 16.99 -17.30 -40.59
N LEU A 150 17.25 -17.36 -39.28
CA LEU A 150 17.55 -18.63 -38.60
C LEU A 150 16.44 -19.67 -38.81
N PRO A 151 16.80 -20.93 -39.16
CA PRO A 151 15.84 -22.02 -39.24
C PRO A 151 15.33 -22.42 -37.84
N PRO A 152 14.16 -23.08 -37.75
CA PRO A 152 13.63 -23.59 -36.48
C PRO A 152 14.62 -24.56 -35.80
N GLY A 153 14.69 -24.50 -34.46
CA GLY A 153 15.56 -25.37 -33.68
C GLY A 153 16.96 -24.79 -33.39
N ILE A 154 17.27 -23.60 -33.91
CA ILE A 154 18.51 -22.89 -33.60
C ILE A 154 18.27 -21.81 -32.56
N LEU A 155 19.03 -21.88 -31.48
CA LEU A 155 19.02 -20.93 -30.37
C LEU A 155 20.37 -20.22 -30.29
N VAL A 156 20.36 -18.89 -30.31
CA VAL A 156 21.56 -18.09 -30.10
C VAL A 156 21.55 -17.56 -28.68
N THR A 157 22.67 -17.69 -27.97
CA THR A 157 22.87 -17.13 -26.63
C THR A 157 23.97 -16.10 -26.67
N LEU A 158 23.64 -14.84 -26.38
CA LEU A 158 24.59 -13.73 -26.28
C LEU A 158 24.86 -13.43 -24.81
N ALA A 159 26.12 -13.53 -24.39
CA ALA A 159 26.57 -13.04 -23.10
C ALA A 159 27.33 -11.73 -23.29
N SER A 160 26.88 -10.66 -22.62
CA SER A 160 27.41 -9.31 -22.80
C SER A 160 27.42 -8.50 -21.51
N ARG A 161 28.27 -7.47 -21.43
CA ARG A 161 28.26 -6.50 -20.32
C ARG A 161 27.18 -5.43 -20.50
N THR A 162 26.91 -5.08 -21.74
CA THR A 162 25.95 -4.07 -22.15
C THR A 162 24.95 -4.64 -23.15
N GLU A 163 23.78 -4.02 -23.25
CA GLU A 163 22.79 -4.41 -24.25
C GLU A 163 23.35 -4.14 -25.66
N PRO A 164 23.41 -5.15 -26.55
CA PRO A 164 23.98 -4.98 -27.88
C PRO A 164 23.09 -4.11 -28.77
N ALA A 165 23.71 -3.40 -29.73
CA ALA A 165 23.03 -2.53 -30.70
C ALA A 165 22.30 -3.33 -31.81
N LEU A 166 21.48 -4.30 -31.40
CA LEU A 166 20.65 -5.15 -32.24
C LEU A 166 19.18 -4.68 -32.18
N PRO A 167 18.32 -5.05 -33.14
CA PRO A 167 16.91 -4.68 -33.13
C PRO A 167 16.08 -5.50 -32.11
N LEU A 168 16.49 -5.47 -30.84
CA LEU A 168 15.95 -6.27 -29.74
C LEU A 168 14.48 -5.96 -29.48
N SER A 169 14.05 -4.69 -29.52
CA SER A 169 12.65 -4.30 -29.34
C SER A 169 11.72 -5.00 -30.34
N ARG A 170 12.16 -5.12 -31.60
CA ARG A 170 11.43 -5.83 -32.66
C ARG A 170 11.33 -7.33 -32.35
N TRP A 171 12.40 -7.93 -31.84
CA TRP A 171 12.44 -9.36 -31.50
C TRP A 171 11.69 -9.68 -30.21
N ARG A 172 11.65 -8.77 -29.22
CA ARG A 172 10.84 -8.87 -27.99
C ARG A 172 9.35 -8.92 -28.32
N VAL A 173 8.85 -8.07 -29.24
CA VAL A 173 7.46 -8.12 -29.72
C VAL A 173 7.11 -9.47 -30.37
N ARG A 174 8.07 -10.07 -31.07
CA ARG A 174 7.92 -11.40 -31.69
C ARG A 174 8.09 -12.55 -30.70
N ARG A 175 8.37 -12.28 -29.42
CA ARG A 175 8.71 -13.26 -28.38
C ARG A 175 9.89 -14.15 -28.76
N TRP A 176 10.87 -13.60 -29.46
CA TRP A 176 12.09 -14.29 -29.84
C TRP A 176 13.18 -14.22 -28.77
N VAL A 177 13.12 -13.21 -27.89
CA VAL A 177 14.16 -12.88 -26.92
C VAL A 177 13.72 -13.28 -25.53
N GLU A 178 14.60 -13.98 -24.82
CA GLU A 178 14.56 -14.12 -23.37
C GLU A 178 15.65 -13.23 -22.76
N ASP A 179 15.24 -12.30 -21.89
CA ASP A 179 16.13 -11.31 -21.28
C ASP A 179 16.56 -11.75 -19.87
N ILE A 180 17.87 -11.96 -19.66
CA ILE A 180 18.46 -12.21 -18.35
C ILE A 180 19.27 -10.98 -17.93
N HIS A 181 18.70 -10.21 -17.00
CA HIS A 181 19.27 -8.97 -16.45
C HIS A 181 20.03 -9.19 -15.13
N PRO A 182 20.81 -8.21 -14.65
CA PRO A 182 21.61 -8.36 -13.42
C PRO A 182 20.80 -8.80 -12.19
N GLY A 183 19.57 -8.29 -12.02
CA GLY A 183 18.72 -8.68 -10.89
C GLY A 183 18.30 -10.16 -10.90
N LEU A 184 18.13 -10.75 -12.09
CA LEU A 184 17.91 -12.20 -12.21
C LEU A 184 19.20 -12.98 -11.93
N LEU A 185 20.37 -12.43 -12.28
CA LEU A 185 21.68 -13.03 -12.06
C LEU A 185 22.20 -12.85 -10.62
N ALA A 186 21.67 -11.93 -9.83
CA ALA A 186 21.98 -11.86 -8.40
C ALA A 186 21.59 -13.17 -7.70
N PHE A 187 22.41 -13.63 -6.76
CA PHE A 187 22.08 -14.81 -5.98
C PHE A 187 20.86 -14.57 -5.11
N SER A 188 19.92 -15.52 -5.11
CA SER A 188 18.89 -15.60 -4.07
C SER A 188 19.52 -15.95 -2.72
N GLU A 189 18.78 -15.79 -1.63
CA GLU A 189 19.27 -16.16 -0.28
C GLU A 189 19.72 -17.63 -0.21
N ASP A 190 18.98 -18.53 -0.85
CA ASP A 190 19.33 -19.95 -0.95
C ASP A 190 20.60 -20.20 -1.80
N GLU A 191 20.72 -19.52 -2.95
CA GLU A 191 21.91 -19.59 -3.81
C GLU A 191 23.14 -19.07 -3.05
N CYS A 192 22.93 -18.04 -2.22
CA CYS A 192 23.92 -17.44 -1.34
C CYS A 192 24.48 -18.43 -0.32
N GLN A 193 23.60 -19.16 0.38
CA GLN A 193 23.99 -20.17 1.35
C GLN A 193 24.78 -21.31 0.71
N ARG A 194 24.30 -21.83 -0.43
CA ARG A 194 25.00 -22.87 -1.19
C ARG A 194 26.36 -22.40 -1.68
N PHE A 195 26.50 -21.15 -2.09
CA PHE A 195 27.79 -20.61 -2.53
C PHE A 195 28.86 -20.69 -1.43
N PHE A 196 28.53 -20.24 -0.21
CA PHE A 196 29.51 -20.28 0.88
C PHE A 196 29.81 -21.71 1.34
N HIS A 197 28.79 -22.56 1.43
CA HIS A 197 28.94 -23.94 1.88
C HIS A 197 29.59 -24.85 0.82
N ASP A 198 29.00 -24.93 -0.37
CA ASP A 198 29.37 -25.90 -1.40
C ASP A 198 30.53 -25.42 -2.29
N THR A 199 30.59 -24.12 -2.63
CA THR A 199 31.62 -23.56 -3.52
C THR A 199 32.88 -23.16 -2.76
N MET A 200 32.72 -22.40 -1.66
CA MET A 200 33.85 -21.85 -0.91
C MET A 200 34.30 -22.75 0.24
N GLY A 201 33.51 -23.75 0.65
CA GLY A 201 33.84 -24.65 1.75
C GLY A 201 33.93 -23.96 3.12
N LEU A 202 33.19 -22.87 3.31
CA LEU A 202 33.18 -22.07 4.53
C LEU A 202 31.95 -22.41 5.38
N GLU A 203 32.17 -22.77 6.64
CA GLU A 203 31.10 -22.94 7.64
C GLU A 203 30.80 -21.58 8.30
N LEU A 204 29.93 -20.78 7.67
CA LEU A 204 29.42 -19.52 8.24
C LEU A 204 28.06 -19.73 8.89
N SER A 205 27.73 -18.95 9.93
CA SER A 205 26.39 -18.98 10.52
C SER A 205 25.34 -18.33 9.60
N GLU A 206 24.07 -18.71 9.73
CA GLU A 206 22.98 -18.12 8.92
C GLU A 206 22.88 -16.59 9.05
N GLN A 207 23.18 -16.04 10.24
CA GLN A 207 23.18 -14.60 10.47
C GLN A 207 24.31 -13.89 9.73
N GLU A 208 25.49 -14.51 9.64
CA GLU A 208 26.63 -13.99 8.87
C GLU A 208 26.35 -14.06 7.37
N ILE A 209 25.78 -15.16 6.88
CA ILE A 209 25.38 -15.32 5.47
C ILE A 209 24.35 -14.26 5.09
N ARG A 210 23.27 -14.09 5.87
CA ARG A 210 22.27 -13.04 5.62
C ARG A 210 22.87 -11.65 5.59
N ARG A 211 23.79 -11.35 6.51
CA ARG A 211 24.47 -10.06 6.57
C ARG A 211 25.36 -9.82 5.34
N ILE A 212 26.11 -10.82 4.88
CA ILE A 212 26.96 -10.68 3.69
C ILE A 212 26.08 -10.58 2.44
N CYS A 213 25.02 -11.38 2.34
CA CYS A 213 24.12 -11.36 1.19
C CYS A 213 23.29 -10.09 1.09
N SER A 214 22.82 -9.52 2.21
CA SER A 214 22.15 -8.21 2.20
C SER A 214 23.10 -7.09 1.81
N LYS A 215 24.35 -7.11 2.28
CA LYS A 215 25.37 -6.12 1.90
C LYS A 215 25.80 -6.25 0.43
N THR A 216 25.95 -7.46 -0.07
CA THR A 216 26.42 -7.72 -1.44
C THR A 216 25.31 -7.74 -2.48
N GLU A 217 24.05 -7.65 -2.05
CA GLU A 217 22.83 -7.79 -2.87
C GLU A 217 22.91 -9.01 -3.83
N GLY A 218 23.58 -10.09 -3.41
CA GLY A 218 23.76 -11.30 -4.22
C GLY A 218 24.80 -11.20 -5.35
N TRP A 219 25.66 -10.17 -5.38
CA TRP A 219 26.73 -10.04 -6.37
C TRP A 219 27.85 -11.05 -6.13
N VAL A 220 27.93 -12.06 -7.02
CA VAL A 220 28.83 -13.22 -6.90
C VAL A 220 30.30 -12.83 -6.68
N ALA A 221 30.83 -11.85 -7.41
CA ALA A 221 32.21 -11.43 -7.24
C ALA A 221 32.48 -10.73 -5.89
N ALA A 222 31.57 -9.86 -5.41
CA ALA A 222 31.72 -9.29 -4.07
C ALA A 222 31.65 -10.37 -2.99
N MET A 223 30.72 -11.32 -3.12
CA MET A 223 30.63 -12.44 -2.20
C MET A 223 31.91 -13.30 -2.20
N GLN A 224 32.49 -13.55 -3.37
CA GLN A 224 33.75 -14.28 -3.50
C GLN A 224 34.91 -13.54 -2.85
N LEU A 225 34.99 -12.22 -3.04
CA LEU A 225 36.01 -11.35 -2.42
C LEU A 225 35.85 -11.26 -0.90
N SER A 226 34.61 -11.23 -0.38
CA SER A 226 34.32 -11.34 1.07
C SER A 226 34.80 -12.68 1.62
N ALA A 227 34.51 -13.80 0.95
CA ALA A 227 34.90 -15.14 1.40
C ALA A 227 36.44 -15.37 1.37
N LEU A 228 37.13 -14.91 0.33
CA LEU A 228 38.60 -15.04 0.22
C LEU A 228 39.36 -14.22 1.27
N SER A 229 38.69 -13.26 1.91
CA SER A 229 39.25 -12.45 2.99
C SER A 229 39.18 -13.13 4.36
N GLY A 230 38.32 -14.14 4.51
CA GLY A 230 38.24 -15.00 5.70
C GLY A 230 39.21 -16.20 5.73
N GLY A 231 39.90 -16.50 4.62
CA GLY A 231 40.57 -17.79 4.37
C GLY A 231 41.90 -18.09 5.10
N ASN A 232 42.47 -17.20 5.91
CA ASN A 232 43.61 -17.55 6.78
C ASN A 232 43.09 -17.94 8.17
N ILE A 233 42.53 -19.14 8.27
CA ILE A 233 42.02 -19.74 9.52
C ILE A 233 43.16 -20.53 10.21
N ASP A 234 44.30 -19.89 10.45
CA ASP A 234 45.38 -20.49 11.26
C ASP A 234 45.85 -19.63 12.44
N ASP A 235 45.20 -18.50 12.71
CA ASP A 235 45.36 -17.77 13.98
C ASP A 235 44.02 -17.63 14.70
N GLN A 236 43.65 -18.69 15.42
CA GLN A 236 42.64 -18.59 16.47
C GLN A 236 43.18 -17.75 17.64
N LYS A 237 42.29 -16.92 18.21
CA LYS A 237 42.36 -16.24 19.52
C LYS A 237 43.00 -14.85 19.51
N SER A 238 42.26 -13.85 19.04
CA SER A 238 42.24 -12.51 19.65
C SER A 238 41.00 -11.75 19.15
N GLY A 239 40.25 -11.14 20.07
CA GLY A 239 39.01 -10.45 19.76
C GLY A 239 39.23 -9.24 18.85
N ALA A 240 38.64 -9.26 17.65
CA ALA A 240 38.45 -8.10 16.80
C ALA A 240 37.42 -8.37 15.70
N GLY A 241 36.14 -8.48 16.06
CA GLY A 241 35.05 -8.53 15.07
C GLY A 241 34.96 -7.29 14.17
N HIS A 242 35.64 -6.20 14.54
CA HIS A 242 35.69 -4.95 13.78
C HIS A 242 36.83 -4.90 12.75
N GLN A 243 37.94 -5.64 12.93
CA GLN A 243 39.06 -5.61 12.00
C GLN A 243 38.84 -6.47 10.75
N ARG A 244 38.06 -7.56 10.86
CA ARG A 244 37.72 -8.41 9.71
C ARG A 244 36.83 -7.67 8.69
N VAL A 245 35.82 -6.95 9.18
CA VAL A 245 34.87 -6.20 8.34
C VAL A 245 35.55 -5.04 7.58
N ASP A 246 36.52 -4.37 8.20
CA ASP A 246 37.28 -3.27 7.59
C ASP A 246 38.24 -3.77 6.48
N LEU A 247 38.72 -5.02 6.58
CA LEU A 247 39.51 -5.67 5.51
C LEU A 247 38.63 -6.09 4.32
N ASP A 248 37.40 -6.57 4.59
CA ASP A 248 36.41 -6.93 3.57
C ASP A 248 35.98 -5.71 2.73
N GLU A 249 35.69 -4.60 3.39
CA GLU A 249 35.27 -3.34 2.76
C GLU A 249 36.40 -2.75 1.91
N ARG A 250 37.66 -2.82 2.37
CA ARG A 250 38.82 -2.32 1.60
C ARG A 250 39.08 -3.12 0.32
N ARG A 251 38.99 -4.46 0.34
CA ARG A 251 39.26 -5.28 -0.86
C ARG A 251 38.15 -5.18 -1.92
N ILE A 252 36.89 -5.10 -1.49
CA ILE A 252 35.76 -4.87 -2.40
C ILE A 252 35.86 -3.45 -2.97
N SER A 253 36.20 -2.46 -2.14
CA SER A 253 36.47 -1.09 -2.56
C SER A 253 37.63 -1.06 -3.56
N ASP A 254 38.77 -1.70 -3.30
CA ASP A 254 39.92 -1.75 -4.21
C ASP A 254 39.57 -2.40 -5.56
N TYR A 255 38.79 -3.48 -5.56
CA TYR A 255 38.30 -4.10 -6.80
C TYR A 255 37.38 -3.15 -7.57
N VAL A 256 36.37 -2.56 -6.90
CA VAL A 256 35.46 -1.58 -7.51
C VAL A 256 36.23 -0.39 -8.08
N LEU A 257 37.24 0.10 -7.35
CA LEU A 257 38.04 1.24 -7.77
C LEU A 257 38.93 0.90 -8.97
N THR A 258 39.57 -0.27 -8.99
CA THR A 258 40.54 -0.64 -10.04
C THR A 258 39.87 -1.20 -11.29
N GLU A 259 38.91 -2.10 -11.14
CA GLU A 259 38.29 -2.82 -12.27
C GLU A 259 37.07 -2.08 -12.84
N VAL A 260 36.41 -1.24 -12.05
CA VAL A 260 35.20 -0.51 -12.48
C VAL A 260 35.51 0.98 -12.67
N LEU A 261 36.02 1.68 -11.66
CA LEU A 261 36.18 3.14 -11.69
C LEU A 261 37.35 3.62 -12.56
N GLU A 262 38.53 2.98 -12.47
CA GLU A 262 39.73 3.38 -13.21
C GLU A 262 39.64 3.13 -14.72
N GLN A 263 38.76 2.22 -15.15
CA GLN A 263 38.46 1.95 -16.55
C GLN A 263 37.51 3.01 -17.18
N GLN A 264 36.92 3.91 -16.36
CA GLN A 264 35.96 4.90 -16.86
C GLN A 264 36.63 6.16 -17.44
N PRO A 265 36.01 6.78 -18.46
CA PRO A 265 36.40 8.12 -18.91
C PRO A 265 36.34 9.14 -17.77
N ALA A 266 37.24 10.13 -17.78
CA ALA A 266 37.32 11.16 -16.74
C ALA A 266 35.97 11.85 -16.41
N PRO A 267 35.11 12.22 -17.39
CA PRO A 267 33.81 12.83 -17.09
C PRO A 267 32.85 11.93 -16.30
N VAL A 268 32.88 10.61 -16.54
CA VAL A 268 32.05 9.62 -15.86
C VAL A 268 32.59 9.37 -14.46
N ARG A 269 33.91 9.22 -14.33
CA ARG A 269 34.59 9.06 -13.04
C ARG A 269 34.31 10.24 -12.09
N ASP A 270 34.43 11.47 -12.58
CA ASP A 270 34.20 12.66 -11.76
C ASP A 270 32.72 12.75 -11.35
N PHE A 271 31.78 12.41 -12.25
CA PHE A 271 30.36 12.33 -11.94
C PHE A 271 30.06 11.33 -10.81
N LEU A 272 30.62 10.12 -10.89
CA LEU A 272 30.42 9.07 -9.89
C LEU A 272 30.91 9.51 -8.50
N LEU A 273 32.07 10.17 -8.43
CA LEU A 273 32.63 10.68 -7.19
C LEU A 273 31.83 11.86 -6.62
N ASP A 274 31.46 12.83 -7.46
CA ASP A 274 30.74 14.04 -7.03
C ASP A 274 29.32 13.74 -6.50
N THR A 275 28.70 12.67 -6.98
CA THR A 275 27.32 12.31 -6.65
C THR A 275 27.21 11.19 -5.62
N ALA A 276 28.33 10.65 -5.15
CA ALA A 276 28.36 9.54 -4.19
C ALA A 276 27.70 9.90 -2.84
N CYS A 277 27.66 11.19 -2.47
CA CYS A 277 27.00 11.66 -1.26
C CYS A 277 25.47 11.47 -1.29
N CYS A 278 24.87 11.43 -2.47
CA CYS A 278 23.43 11.25 -2.64
C CYS A 278 23.06 9.75 -2.50
N PRO A 279 22.13 9.37 -1.60
CA PRO A 279 21.62 7.99 -1.57
C PRO A 279 20.76 7.66 -2.78
N ARG A 280 20.03 8.66 -3.28
CA ARG A 280 19.22 8.60 -4.50
C ARG A 280 19.60 9.74 -5.42
N LEU A 281 19.44 9.50 -6.71
CA LEU A 281 19.94 10.36 -7.78
C LEU A 281 18.78 10.67 -8.73
N CYS A 282 18.62 11.94 -9.05
CA CYS A 282 17.89 12.40 -10.22
C CYS A 282 18.74 13.48 -10.88
N ALA A 283 18.49 13.79 -12.16
CA ALA A 283 19.35 14.72 -12.89
C ALA A 283 19.44 16.11 -12.22
N SER A 284 18.31 16.67 -11.77
CA SER A 284 18.25 17.97 -11.10
C SER A 284 19.01 18.00 -9.77
N LEU A 285 18.97 16.91 -8.99
CA LEU A 285 19.74 16.80 -7.74
C LEU A 285 21.24 16.72 -8.04
N CYS A 286 21.63 15.88 -8.99
CA CYS A 286 23.04 15.72 -9.39
C CYS A 286 23.61 17.04 -9.93
N ASP A 287 22.83 17.77 -10.72
CA ASP A 287 23.18 19.09 -11.26
C ASP A 287 23.34 20.13 -10.16
N ALA A 288 22.47 20.13 -9.14
CA ALA A 288 22.60 21.02 -7.99
C ALA A 288 23.86 20.74 -7.17
N VAL A 289 24.21 19.46 -6.97
CA VAL A 289 25.41 19.05 -6.24
C VAL A 289 26.68 19.46 -7.00
N ARG A 290 26.74 19.13 -8.29
CA ARG A 290 27.90 19.38 -9.18
C ARG A 290 28.03 20.83 -9.64
N GLY A 291 26.94 21.59 -9.65
CA GLY A 291 26.88 22.92 -10.26
C GLY A 291 26.93 22.86 -11.80
N THR A 292 26.36 21.83 -12.40
CA THR A 292 26.35 21.58 -13.86
C THR A 292 24.91 21.38 -14.38
N THR A 293 24.74 21.10 -15.68
CA THR A 293 23.42 20.81 -16.30
C THR A 293 23.42 19.56 -17.17
N ASN A 294 24.48 18.74 -17.11
CA ASN A 294 24.68 17.59 -17.98
C ASN A 294 24.45 16.24 -17.28
N SER A 295 23.90 16.24 -16.06
CA SER A 295 23.77 15.02 -15.26
C SER A 295 22.78 14.01 -15.86
N GLN A 296 21.74 14.46 -16.57
CA GLN A 296 20.81 13.55 -17.27
C GLN A 296 21.53 12.67 -18.29
N VAL A 297 22.41 13.27 -19.11
CA VAL A 297 23.16 12.55 -20.15
C VAL A 297 24.08 11.50 -19.53
N LEU A 298 24.72 11.84 -18.40
CA LEU A 298 25.60 10.93 -17.67
C LEU A 298 24.84 9.80 -16.98
N LEU A 299 23.67 10.08 -16.38
CA LEU A 299 22.81 9.03 -15.80
C LEU A 299 22.32 8.04 -16.87
N GLU A 300 21.89 8.53 -18.03
CA GLU A 300 21.50 7.67 -19.16
C GLU A 300 22.68 6.84 -19.68
N GLN A 301 23.89 7.42 -19.71
CA GLN A 301 25.10 6.69 -20.08
C GLN A 301 25.40 5.58 -19.07
N LEU A 302 25.38 5.88 -17.76
CA LEU A 302 25.60 4.90 -16.70
C LEU A 302 24.57 3.76 -16.73
N LEU A 303 23.31 4.08 -17.03
CA LEU A 303 22.24 3.10 -17.16
C LEU A 303 22.47 2.17 -18.37
N ARG A 304 22.85 2.72 -19.54
CA ARG A 304 23.18 1.92 -20.73
C ARG A 304 24.40 1.03 -20.52
N GLU A 305 25.38 1.52 -19.77
CA GLU A 305 26.62 0.82 -19.45
C GLU A 305 26.46 -0.17 -18.28
N ASN A 306 25.29 -0.22 -17.63
CA ASN A 306 25.00 -1.01 -16.42
C ASN A 306 26.03 -0.77 -15.29
N LEU A 307 26.49 0.47 -15.12
CA LEU A 307 27.52 0.83 -14.12
C LEU A 307 26.95 0.96 -12.72
N PHE A 308 26.42 -0.14 -12.18
CA PHE A 308 25.88 -0.26 -10.82
C PHE A 308 24.84 0.82 -10.46
N LEU A 309 24.14 1.33 -11.48
CA LEU A 309 23.03 2.28 -11.35
C LEU A 309 21.72 1.51 -11.46
N ILE A 310 20.85 1.66 -10.46
CA ILE A 310 19.59 0.95 -10.34
C ILE A 310 18.44 1.96 -10.46
N PRO A 311 17.54 1.82 -11.45
CA PRO A 311 16.36 2.68 -11.54
C PRO A 311 15.39 2.37 -10.39
N LEU A 312 14.83 3.42 -9.78
CA LEU A 312 13.88 3.35 -8.66
C LEU A 312 12.43 3.57 -9.08
N ASP A 313 12.19 3.98 -10.32
CA ASP A 313 10.87 4.19 -10.90
C ASP A 313 10.81 3.66 -12.34
N THR A 314 9.60 3.66 -12.91
CA THR A 314 9.33 3.19 -14.27
C THR A 314 9.61 4.23 -15.36
N HIS A 315 9.83 5.48 -14.96
CA HIS A 315 10.09 6.61 -15.86
C HIS A 315 11.58 6.92 -16.03
N ASN A 316 12.45 6.21 -15.30
CA ASN A 316 13.89 6.45 -15.18
C ASN A 316 14.21 7.90 -14.77
N GLU A 317 13.47 8.44 -13.80
CA GLU A 317 13.76 9.76 -13.23
C GLU A 317 14.64 9.66 -11.99
N TRP A 318 14.37 8.65 -11.16
CA TRP A 318 15.11 8.35 -9.95
C TRP A 318 15.95 7.10 -10.07
N PHE A 319 17.17 7.18 -9.57
CA PHE A 319 18.15 6.12 -9.55
C PHE A 319 18.77 5.99 -8.16
N ARG A 320 19.40 4.85 -7.88
CA ARG A 320 20.37 4.71 -6.79
C ARG A 320 21.62 4.02 -7.32
N TYR A 321 22.76 4.30 -6.71
CA TYR A 321 23.90 3.41 -6.83
C TYR A 321 23.64 2.12 -6.04
N HIS A 322 24.24 1.03 -6.47
CA HIS A 322 24.41 -0.14 -5.61
C HIS A 322 25.19 0.25 -4.35
N ASP A 323 24.79 -0.22 -3.18
CA ASP A 323 25.27 0.32 -1.90
C ASP A 323 26.79 0.17 -1.73
N LEU A 324 27.35 -1.01 -2.01
CA LEU A 324 28.81 -1.22 -1.98
C LEU A 324 29.59 -0.35 -2.98
N PHE A 325 28.99 -0.08 -4.14
CA PHE A 325 29.60 0.78 -5.15
C PHE A 325 29.64 2.22 -4.66
N ARG A 326 28.52 2.69 -4.08
CA ARG A 326 28.42 4.02 -3.46
C ARG A 326 29.41 4.21 -2.32
N ASP A 327 29.54 3.22 -1.44
CA ASP A 327 30.44 3.30 -0.29
C ASP A 327 31.91 3.36 -0.72
N ALA A 328 32.31 2.56 -1.72
CA ALA A 328 33.64 2.63 -2.32
C ALA A 328 33.92 4.01 -2.95
N LEU A 329 32.94 4.56 -3.68
CA LEU A 329 33.02 5.91 -4.26
C LEU A 329 33.17 6.98 -3.19
N LEU A 330 32.37 6.91 -2.12
CA LEU A 330 32.45 7.83 -0.97
C LEU A 330 33.81 7.77 -0.28
N GLN A 331 34.34 6.56 -0.07
CA GLN A 331 35.66 6.38 0.53
C GLN A 331 36.76 6.98 -0.34
N ARG A 332 36.70 6.77 -1.66
CA ARG A 332 37.65 7.35 -2.62
C ARG A 332 37.52 8.87 -2.69
N ALA A 333 36.31 9.40 -2.76
CA ALA A 333 36.08 10.84 -2.76
C ALA A 333 36.69 11.49 -1.52
N ARG A 334 36.52 10.89 -0.33
CA ARG A 334 37.10 11.38 0.94
C ARG A 334 38.63 11.43 0.93
N GLN A 335 39.28 10.52 0.21
CA GLN A 335 40.73 10.49 0.08
C GLN A 335 41.28 11.58 -0.85
N PHE A 336 40.57 11.90 -1.94
CA PHE A 336 41.07 12.83 -2.97
C PHE A 336 40.61 14.28 -2.79
N LYS A 337 39.38 14.50 -2.30
CA LYS A 337 38.75 15.83 -2.21
C LYS A 337 37.83 15.96 -0.98
N PRO A 338 38.36 15.92 0.25
CA PRO A 338 37.55 15.95 1.47
C PRO A 338 36.70 17.23 1.60
N GLU A 339 37.24 18.39 1.22
CA GLU A 339 36.54 19.69 1.33
C GLU A 339 35.35 19.82 0.37
N ASP A 340 35.40 19.14 -0.79
CA ASP A 340 34.32 19.20 -1.78
C ASP A 340 33.10 18.37 -1.35
N ILE A 341 33.31 17.28 -0.61
CA ILE A 341 32.24 16.36 -0.19
C ILE A 341 31.27 17.02 0.77
N ASP A 342 31.76 17.74 1.78
CA ASP A 342 30.87 18.40 2.76
C ASP A 342 30.03 19.47 2.06
N ARG A 343 30.61 20.21 1.12
CA ARG A 343 29.91 21.21 0.31
C ARG A 343 28.87 20.55 -0.63
N GLN A 344 29.23 19.44 -1.26
CA GLN A 344 28.34 18.66 -2.13
C GLN A 344 27.17 18.08 -1.33
N TRP A 345 27.44 17.54 -0.14
CA TRP A 345 26.42 17.06 0.79
C TRP A 345 25.47 18.18 1.23
N GLN A 346 25.99 19.35 1.62
CA GLN A 346 25.15 20.52 1.97
C GLN A 346 24.23 20.94 0.82
N ARG A 347 24.74 20.94 -0.42
CA ARG A 347 23.94 21.22 -1.62
C ARG A 347 22.86 20.17 -1.85
N ALA A 348 23.18 18.89 -1.65
CA ALA A 348 22.22 17.80 -1.78
C ALA A 348 21.08 17.96 -0.77
N VAL A 349 21.40 18.18 0.51
CA VAL A 349 20.40 18.39 1.57
C VAL A 349 19.57 19.64 1.29
N HIS A 350 20.18 20.76 0.91
CA HIS A 350 19.44 21.98 0.57
C HIS A 350 18.47 21.76 -0.60
N TRP A 351 18.92 21.05 -1.65
CA TRP A 351 18.07 20.70 -2.78
C TRP A 351 16.86 19.85 -2.34
N LEU A 352 17.09 18.82 -1.50
CA LEU A 352 16.04 17.95 -0.97
C LEU A 352 14.99 18.75 -0.19
N LEU A 353 15.40 19.68 0.66
CA LEU A 353 14.49 20.53 1.43
C LEU A 353 13.63 21.43 0.52
N VAL A 354 14.24 22.08 -0.47
CA VAL A 354 13.54 22.98 -1.40
C VAL A 354 12.55 22.25 -2.31
N HIS A 355 12.83 21.00 -2.68
CA HIS A 355 11.99 20.20 -3.58
C HIS A 355 10.97 19.32 -2.84
N GLY A 356 10.80 19.51 -1.52
CA GLY A 356 9.78 18.82 -0.73
C GLY A 356 10.17 17.43 -0.22
N HIS A 357 11.40 16.97 -0.45
CA HIS A 357 11.95 15.72 0.10
C HIS A 357 12.50 15.92 1.52
N VAL A 358 11.70 16.54 2.39
CA VAL A 358 12.13 17.03 3.70
C VAL A 358 12.63 15.90 4.62
N GLN A 359 11.97 14.74 4.62
CA GLN A 359 12.35 13.61 5.49
C GLN A 359 13.73 13.05 5.16
N GLU A 360 14.04 12.94 3.87
CA GLU A 360 15.35 12.50 3.41
C GLU A 360 16.42 13.54 3.78
N GLY A 361 16.12 14.83 3.60
CA GLY A 361 16.98 15.91 4.06
C GLY A 361 17.25 15.85 5.57
N ILE A 362 16.22 15.68 6.40
CA ILE A 362 16.37 15.55 7.86
C ILE A 362 17.19 14.32 8.23
N SER A 363 16.94 13.17 7.59
CA SER A 363 17.67 11.93 7.85
C SER A 363 19.17 12.10 7.62
N GLN A 364 19.55 12.86 6.57
CA GLN A 364 20.94 13.20 6.29
C GLN A 364 21.56 14.11 7.35
N ILE A 365 20.83 15.14 7.79
CA ILE A 365 21.28 16.07 8.83
C ILE A 365 21.52 15.33 10.15
N VAL A 366 20.62 14.41 10.53
CA VAL A 366 20.75 13.57 11.73
C VAL A 366 21.97 12.65 11.63
N GLN A 367 22.20 12.01 10.48
CA GLN A 367 23.38 11.16 10.27
C GLN A 367 24.71 11.93 10.41
N HIS A 368 24.75 13.17 9.94
CA HIS A 368 25.90 14.06 10.07
C HIS A 368 25.97 14.83 11.41
N LYS A 369 24.96 14.68 12.28
CA LYS A 369 24.87 15.29 13.63
C LYS A 369 24.94 16.82 13.64
N ASP A 370 24.44 17.49 12.60
CA ASP A 370 24.31 18.96 12.60
C ASP A 370 23.00 19.38 13.29
N TRP A 371 23.04 19.43 14.62
CA TRP A 371 21.88 19.74 15.47
C TRP A 371 21.34 21.16 15.26
N SER A 372 22.22 22.09 14.90
CA SER A 372 21.83 23.49 14.66
C SER A 372 20.97 23.62 13.41
N TRP A 373 21.35 22.91 12.34
CA TRP A 373 20.57 22.86 11.12
C TRP A 373 19.29 22.05 11.29
N LEU A 374 19.35 20.94 12.04
CA LEU A 374 18.17 20.13 12.37
C LEU A 374 17.09 20.97 13.08
N ALA A 375 17.47 21.72 14.10
CA ALA A 375 16.56 22.60 14.84
C ALA A 375 15.86 23.61 13.91
N LYS A 376 16.61 24.23 13.00
CA LYS A 376 16.04 25.17 12.02
C LYS A 376 15.06 24.50 11.05
N VAL A 377 15.44 23.35 10.50
CA VAL A 377 14.59 22.61 9.54
C VAL A 377 13.32 22.08 10.22
N LEU A 378 13.40 21.60 11.46
CA LEU A 378 12.22 21.17 12.21
C LEU A 378 11.31 22.36 12.54
N ALA A 379 11.84 23.52 12.90
CA ALA A 379 11.03 24.72 13.14
C ALA A 379 10.31 25.18 11.85
N GLU A 380 10.95 25.10 10.69
CA GLU A 380 10.38 25.53 9.41
C GLU A 380 9.40 24.51 8.78
N HIS A 381 9.71 23.21 8.88
CA HIS A 381 8.98 22.17 8.15
C HIS A 381 8.26 21.13 9.03
N GLY A 382 8.55 21.10 10.34
CA GLY A 382 8.06 20.06 11.26
C GLY A 382 6.54 19.99 11.33
N ASN A 383 5.84 21.13 11.32
CA ASN A 383 4.39 21.15 11.41
C ASN A 383 3.73 20.50 10.17
N ASN A 384 4.26 20.80 8.97
CA ASN A 384 3.81 20.18 7.73
C ASN A 384 4.06 18.66 7.73
N LEU A 385 5.18 18.21 8.31
CA LEU A 385 5.48 16.78 8.47
C LEU A 385 4.49 16.07 9.40
N ILE A 386 4.16 16.67 10.54
CA ILE A 386 3.14 16.15 11.46
C ILE A 386 1.80 15.97 10.74
N HIS A 387 1.36 17.00 10.01
CA HIS A 387 0.12 16.96 9.25
C HIS A 387 0.15 15.99 8.05
N GLY A 388 1.33 15.69 7.52
CA GLY A 388 1.57 14.61 6.56
C GLY A 388 1.59 13.21 7.19
N GLY A 389 1.38 13.07 8.50
CA GLY A 389 1.37 11.78 9.21
C GLY A 389 2.71 11.38 9.83
N PHE A 390 3.75 12.21 9.73
CA PHE A 390 5.11 11.89 10.19
C PHE A 390 5.40 12.35 11.63
N HIS A 391 4.38 12.36 12.50
CA HIS A 391 4.52 12.81 13.89
C HIS A 391 5.48 11.93 14.71
N LEU A 392 5.51 10.61 14.47
CA LEU A 392 6.46 9.70 15.15
C LEU A 392 7.93 9.95 14.74
N PRO A 393 8.30 10.02 13.44
CA PRO A 393 9.62 10.47 13.02
C PRO A 393 10.02 11.83 13.60
N VAL A 394 9.09 12.80 13.60
CA VAL A 394 9.34 14.13 14.18
C VAL A 394 9.67 14.05 15.66
N LEU A 395 8.97 13.24 16.46
CA LEU A 395 9.33 12.99 17.86
C LEU A 395 10.75 12.41 17.98
N SER A 396 11.08 11.40 17.17
CA SER A 396 12.42 10.81 17.16
C SER A 396 13.52 11.81 16.81
N TRP A 397 13.26 12.75 15.89
CA TRP A 397 14.21 13.79 15.51
C TRP A 397 14.34 14.86 16.60
N LEU A 398 13.23 15.25 17.24
CA LEU A 398 13.25 16.15 18.39
C LEU A 398 14.02 15.55 19.57
N ASP A 399 13.85 14.25 19.85
CA ASP A 399 14.58 13.54 20.90
C ASP A 399 16.09 13.39 20.59
N SER A 400 16.51 13.58 19.33
CA SER A 400 17.93 13.58 18.94
C SER A 400 18.64 14.92 19.19
N LEU A 401 17.89 16.01 19.37
CA LEU A 401 18.47 17.33 19.66
C LEU A 401 19.04 17.38 21.08
N PRO A 402 20.11 18.16 21.33
CA PRO A 402 20.57 18.46 22.67
C PRO A 402 19.46 19.12 23.51
N THR A 403 19.32 18.73 24.77
CA THR A 403 18.22 19.18 25.66
C THR A 403 18.10 20.70 25.74
N ASN A 404 19.23 21.43 25.79
CA ASN A 404 19.24 22.89 25.87
C ASN A 404 18.62 23.54 24.62
N THR A 405 18.88 23.00 23.42
CA THR A 405 18.33 23.53 22.16
C THR A 405 16.82 23.43 22.11
N LEU A 406 16.25 22.36 22.69
CA LEU A 406 14.81 22.19 22.77
C LEU A 406 14.19 23.13 23.82
N GLN A 407 14.78 23.20 25.03
CA GLN A 407 14.28 24.00 26.14
C GLN A 407 14.36 25.52 25.89
N ASP A 408 15.26 25.96 25.02
CA ASP A 408 15.42 27.38 24.70
C ASP A 408 14.52 27.85 23.52
N SER A 409 13.77 26.94 22.87
CA SER A 409 12.96 27.24 21.69
C SER A 409 11.46 26.94 21.91
N PRO A 410 10.62 27.98 22.09
CA PRO A 410 9.17 27.83 22.16
C PRO A 410 8.58 27.12 20.93
N GLN A 411 9.09 27.39 19.73
CA GLN A 411 8.59 26.79 18.50
C GLN A 411 8.84 25.27 18.45
N LEU A 412 10.02 24.80 18.88
CA LEU A 412 10.32 23.37 18.89
C LEU A 412 9.56 22.62 19.99
N LEU A 413 9.33 23.27 21.15
CA LEU A 413 8.46 22.72 22.20
C LEU A 413 7.01 22.63 21.72
N MET A 414 6.48 23.66 21.06
CA MET A 414 5.14 23.61 20.47
C MET A 414 5.04 22.53 19.39
N LEU A 415 6.07 22.36 18.56
CA LEU A 415 6.16 21.25 17.60
C LEU A 415 6.11 19.89 18.30
N ARG A 416 6.80 19.74 19.44
CA ARG A 416 6.73 18.54 20.28
C ARG A 416 5.33 18.31 20.82
N VAL A 417 4.64 19.35 21.30
CA VAL A 417 3.26 19.28 21.77
C VAL A 417 2.33 18.76 20.66
N TRP A 418 2.42 19.32 19.44
CA TRP A 418 1.63 18.81 18.31
C TRP A 418 1.96 17.36 17.96
N ALA A 419 3.24 17.00 17.93
CA ALA A 419 3.66 15.64 17.59
C ALA A 419 3.16 14.63 18.64
N LEU A 420 3.19 14.99 19.93
CA LEU A 420 2.63 14.19 21.02
C LEU A 420 1.11 14.11 20.96
N PHE A 421 0.43 15.21 20.62
CA PHE A 421 -1.02 15.24 20.44
C PHE A 421 -1.47 14.28 19.33
N PHE A 422 -0.85 14.34 18.15
CA PHE A 422 -1.15 13.41 17.05
C PHE A 422 -0.66 11.98 17.31
N ALA A 423 0.38 11.80 18.14
CA ALA A 423 0.77 10.49 18.66
C ALA A 423 -0.15 9.96 19.78
N ASN A 424 -1.21 10.71 20.13
CA ASN A 424 -2.14 10.42 21.22
C ASN A 424 -1.48 10.24 22.60
N ARG A 425 -0.37 10.94 22.84
CA ARG A 425 0.35 10.97 24.13
C ARG A 425 -0.08 12.19 24.93
N VAL A 426 -1.37 12.20 25.29
CA VAL A 426 -2.05 13.37 25.87
C VAL A 426 -1.62 13.63 27.32
N ASP A 427 -1.26 12.59 28.08
CA ASP A 427 -0.91 12.65 29.50
C ASP A 427 0.28 13.58 29.82
N VAL A 428 1.17 13.77 28.85
CA VAL A 428 2.38 14.59 29.00
C VAL A 428 2.21 16.03 28.49
N LEU A 429 1.05 16.38 27.93
CA LEU A 429 0.84 17.69 27.31
C LEU A 429 0.68 18.81 28.32
N GLU A 430 -0.08 18.60 29.42
CA GLU A 430 -0.37 19.67 30.38
C GLU A 430 0.90 20.30 31.00
N PRO A 431 1.91 19.53 31.46
CA PRO A 431 3.16 20.13 31.96
C PRO A 431 3.94 20.89 30.88
N LEU A 432 3.96 20.37 29.65
CA LEU A 432 4.67 21.00 28.52
C LEU A 432 4.02 22.32 28.10
N LEU A 433 2.68 22.39 28.13
CA LEU A 433 1.94 23.61 27.84
C LEU A 433 2.23 24.69 28.90
N GLY A 434 2.30 24.31 30.17
CA GLY A 434 2.68 25.23 31.25
C GLY A 434 4.11 25.76 31.12
N GLU A 435 5.07 24.90 30.78
CA GLU A 435 6.45 25.31 30.50
C GLU A 435 6.52 26.30 29.33
N LEU A 436 5.75 26.04 28.27
CA LEU A 436 5.70 26.90 27.09
C LEU A 436 5.08 28.27 27.39
N GLU A 437 4.02 28.34 28.19
CA GLU A 437 3.41 29.59 28.66
C GLU A 437 4.40 30.40 29.51
N ASP A 438 5.07 29.77 30.48
CA ASP A 438 6.09 30.42 31.31
C ASP A 438 7.25 31.00 30.48
N MET A 439 7.64 30.32 29.40
CA MET A 439 8.66 30.80 28.47
C MET A 439 8.19 31.99 27.66
N LEU A 440 6.96 31.94 27.13
CA LEU A 440 6.37 33.05 26.36
C LEU A 440 6.20 34.29 27.24
N ASP A 441 5.73 34.14 28.48
CA ASP A 441 5.57 35.25 29.42
C ASP A 441 6.91 35.95 29.73
N LYS A 442 8.00 35.18 29.88
CA LYS A 442 9.35 35.72 30.05
C LYS A 442 9.83 36.49 28.81
N GLN A 443 9.62 35.94 27.61
CA GLN A 443 10.02 36.59 26.36
C GLN A 443 9.24 37.89 26.08
N VAL A 444 7.96 37.92 26.43
CA VAL A 444 7.12 39.14 26.33
C VAL A 444 7.58 40.20 27.33
N ALA A 445 7.92 39.82 28.56
CA ALA A 445 8.45 40.73 29.57
C ALA A 445 9.79 41.36 29.16
N ASP A 446 10.63 40.63 28.43
CA ASP A 446 11.94 41.08 27.96
C ASP A 446 11.90 41.98 26.70
N SER A 447 10.70 42.43 26.26
CA SER A 447 10.49 43.38 25.14
C SER A 447 11.04 42.89 23.78
N HIS A 448 10.92 41.61 23.47
CA HIS A 448 11.29 41.09 22.15
C HIS A 448 10.33 41.62 21.04
N PRO A 449 10.85 41.95 19.84
CA PRO A 449 10.06 42.56 18.75
C PRO A 449 9.06 41.61 18.04
N ASP A 450 8.90 40.37 18.48
CA ASP A 450 8.10 39.33 17.79
C ASP A 450 6.75 39.04 18.47
N ALA A 451 5.97 40.09 18.70
CA ALA A 451 4.64 39.99 19.35
C ALA A 451 3.64 39.14 18.53
N GLU A 452 3.78 39.10 17.21
CA GLU A 452 2.90 38.33 16.33
C GLU A 452 3.20 36.82 16.42
N GLY A 453 4.48 36.42 16.49
CA GLY A 453 4.87 35.02 16.73
C GLY A 453 4.42 34.48 18.09
N ALA A 454 4.50 35.29 19.15
CA ALA A 454 4.03 34.92 20.48
C ALA A 454 2.50 34.72 20.54
N LEU A 455 1.73 35.61 19.90
CA LEU A 455 0.26 35.46 19.78
C LEU A 455 -0.14 34.19 19.01
N GLY A 456 0.65 33.82 17.99
CA GLY A 456 0.43 32.61 17.24
C GLY A 456 0.60 31.34 18.08
N LEU A 457 1.71 31.25 18.83
CA LEU A 457 1.94 30.14 19.75
C LEU A 457 0.88 30.08 20.87
N GLN A 458 0.43 31.23 21.38
CA GLN A 458 -0.64 31.27 22.38
C GLN A 458 -1.98 30.73 21.83
N SER A 459 -2.28 31.00 20.55
CA SER A 459 -3.45 30.43 19.87
C SER A 459 -3.34 28.91 19.72
N GLU A 460 -2.15 28.40 19.40
CA GLU A 460 -1.89 26.95 19.33
C GLU A 460 -2.02 26.27 20.70
N ILE A 461 -1.47 26.86 21.75
CA ILE A 461 -1.60 26.40 23.14
C ILE A 461 -3.09 26.32 23.53
N SER A 462 -3.83 27.40 23.29
CA SER A 462 -5.26 27.48 23.60
C SER A 462 -6.06 26.43 22.84
N LEU A 463 -5.69 26.15 21.59
CA LEU A 463 -6.32 25.10 20.79
C LEU A 463 -6.06 23.71 21.39
N ILE A 464 -4.81 23.37 21.76
CA ILE A 464 -4.52 22.09 22.41
C ILE A 464 -5.23 21.97 23.76
N ARG A 465 -5.22 23.04 24.58
CA ARG A 465 -5.99 23.08 25.84
C ARG A 465 -7.48 22.82 25.61
N SER A 466 -8.05 23.31 24.50
CA SER A 466 -9.45 23.01 24.16
C SER A 466 -9.69 21.50 23.95
N TYR A 467 -8.76 20.77 23.32
CA TYR A 467 -8.87 19.32 23.15
C TYR A 467 -8.66 18.56 24.47
N LEU A 468 -7.74 19.02 25.33
CA LEU A 468 -7.59 18.48 26.69
C LEU A 468 -8.86 18.68 27.53
N ALA A 469 -9.52 19.83 27.40
CA ALA A 469 -10.78 20.09 28.07
C ALA A 469 -11.87 19.11 27.62
N ARG A 470 -11.95 18.80 26.31
CA ARG A 470 -12.88 17.77 25.79
C ARG A 470 -12.62 16.39 26.39
N SER A 471 -11.36 15.98 26.49
CA SER A 471 -11.00 14.67 27.06
C SER A 471 -11.38 14.54 28.54
N LYS A 472 -11.35 15.66 29.27
CA LYS A 472 -11.82 15.77 30.66
C LYS A 472 -13.34 15.99 30.78
N SER A 473 -14.07 15.98 29.67
CA SER A 473 -15.52 16.29 29.60
C SER A 473 -15.88 17.68 30.17
N ASP A 474 -14.97 18.66 30.07
CA ASP A 474 -15.22 20.07 30.35
C ASP A 474 -15.62 20.79 29.05
N ASP A 475 -16.84 20.50 28.59
CA ASP A 475 -17.39 20.99 27.32
C ASP A 475 -17.46 22.52 27.26
N LYS A 476 -17.61 23.17 28.42
CA LYS A 476 -17.68 24.64 28.50
C LYS A 476 -16.30 25.24 28.20
N SER A 477 -15.27 24.84 28.93
CA SER A 477 -13.92 25.35 28.70
C SER A 477 -13.42 25.00 27.29
N ALA A 478 -13.73 23.78 26.80
CA ALA A 478 -13.43 23.38 25.43
C ALA A 478 -14.05 24.35 24.40
N SER A 479 -15.35 24.63 24.53
CA SER A 479 -16.07 25.54 23.63
C SER A 479 -15.58 26.97 23.74
N ASP A 480 -15.34 27.49 24.95
CA ASP A 480 -14.88 28.87 25.18
C ASP A 480 -13.49 29.10 24.56
N LEU A 481 -12.56 28.17 24.77
CA LEU A 481 -11.21 28.21 24.20
C LEU A 481 -11.23 28.10 22.67
N THR A 482 -12.02 27.19 22.12
CA THR A 482 -12.11 27.01 20.66
C THR A 482 -12.67 28.25 19.97
N GLN A 483 -13.69 28.88 20.57
CA GLN A 483 -14.27 30.13 20.08
C GLN A 483 -13.32 31.32 20.25
N GLN A 484 -12.50 31.34 21.31
CA GLN A 484 -11.43 32.32 21.45
C GLN A 484 -10.42 32.18 20.30
N VAL A 485 -9.88 30.98 20.07
CA VAL A 485 -8.93 30.73 18.97
C VAL A 485 -9.54 31.12 17.63
N LEU A 486 -10.81 30.80 17.38
CA LEU A 486 -11.48 31.16 16.13
C LEU A 486 -11.52 32.68 15.89
N ARG A 487 -11.75 33.48 16.94
CA ARG A 487 -11.71 34.95 16.86
C ARG A 487 -10.29 35.46 16.61
N ASP A 488 -9.30 34.83 17.21
CA ASP A 488 -7.89 35.24 17.09
C ASP A 488 -7.31 34.92 15.71
N ILE A 489 -7.69 33.78 15.10
CA ILE A 489 -7.18 33.34 13.79
C ILE A 489 -7.83 34.05 12.58
N ASP A 490 -8.91 34.80 12.77
CA ASP A 490 -9.48 35.61 11.68
C ASP A 490 -8.66 36.86 11.37
N HIS A 491 -7.76 37.23 12.28
CA HIS A 491 -6.87 38.38 12.14
C HIS A 491 -5.41 38.00 11.90
N THR A 492 -5.08 36.71 11.84
CA THR A 492 -3.72 36.20 11.66
C THR A 492 -3.59 35.29 10.42
N ARG A 493 -2.39 35.17 9.86
CA ARG A 493 -2.11 34.32 8.68
C ARG A 493 -1.81 32.85 9.04
N ILE A 494 -2.15 32.41 10.24
CA ILE A 494 -1.72 31.12 10.78
C ILE A 494 -2.62 30.00 10.25
N PRO A 495 -2.07 28.89 9.71
CA PRO A 495 -2.83 27.79 9.14
C PRO A 495 -3.38 26.86 10.24
N LEU A 496 -4.24 27.40 11.12
CA LEU A 496 -4.94 26.65 12.17
C LEU A 496 -6.43 26.51 11.89
N LYS A 497 -6.95 27.15 10.84
CA LYS A 497 -8.39 27.22 10.60
C LYS A 497 -9.01 25.84 10.45
N SER A 498 -8.35 24.94 9.71
CA SER A 498 -8.86 23.57 9.53
C SER A 498 -9.10 22.83 10.85
N VAL A 499 -8.11 22.86 11.75
CA VAL A 499 -8.17 22.16 13.05
C VAL A 499 -9.10 22.88 14.03
N THR A 500 -9.13 24.22 14.03
CA THR A 500 -10.07 24.98 14.87
C THR A 500 -11.52 24.72 14.48
N TYR A 501 -11.85 24.76 13.18
CA TYR A 501 -13.20 24.43 12.70
C TYR A 501 -13.58 22.97 12.97
N TYR A 502 -12.62 22.04 12.92
CA TYR A 502 -12.86 20.66 13.36
C TYR A 502 -13.24 20.58 14.85
N GLY A 503 -12.55 21.34 15.72
CA GLY A 503 -12.93 21.51 17.12
C GLY A 503 -14.34 22.09 17.32
N VAL A 504 -14.70 23.13 16.56
CA VAL A 504 -16.05 23.71 16.59
C VAL A 504 -17.10 22.68 16.18
N GLY A 505 -16.80 21.87 15.16
CA GLY A 505 -17.66 20.76 14.73
C GLY A 505 -17.88 19.74 15.85
N LEU A 506 -16.83 19.35 16.56
CA LEU A 506 -16.93 18.46 17.73
C LEU A 506 -17.79 19.05 18.85
N ASP A 507 -17.68 20.36 19.11
CA ASP A 507 -18.48 21.02 20.16
C ASP A 507 -19.97 21.03 19.83
N TYR A 508 -20.33 21.33 18.58
CA TYR A 508 -21.72 21.29 18.13
C TYR A 508 -22.26 19.86 18.10
N TYR A 509 -21.45 18.89 17.64
CA TYR A 509 -21.81 17.47 17.67
C TYR A 509 -22.04 16.97 19.11
N GLY A 510 -21.17 17.37 20.06
CA GLY A 510 -21.32 17.09 21.48
C GLY A 510 -22.63 17.62 22.08
N LYS A 511 -23.10 18.78 21.59
CA LYS A 511 -24.36 19.42 21.98
C LYS A 511 -25.59 18.91 21.21
N GLY A 512 -25.41 17.97 20.28
CA GLY A 512 -26.48 17.46 19.41
C GLY A 512 -26.90 18.41 18.29
N ASN A 513 -26.24 19.56 18.08
CA ASN A 513 -26.60 20.47 16.99
C ASN A 513 -25.94 20.02 15.68
N LEU A 514 -26.55 19.04 15.02
CA LEU A 514 -26.00 18.40 13.81
C LEU A 514 -25.84 19.38 12.64
N ALA A 515 -26.78 20.33 12.47
CA ALA A 515 -26.71 21.32 11.40
C ALA A 515 -25.51 22.27 11.55
N ALA A 516 -25.31 22.82 12.76
CA ALA A 516 -24.16 23.70 13.01
C ALA A 516 -22.82 22.93 12.98
N ALA A 517 -22.83 21.65 13.39
CA ALA A 517 -21.65 20.80 13.30
C ALA A 517 -21.24 20.54 11.85
N GLU A 518 -22.21 20.30 10.97
CA GLU A 518 -22.00 20.15 9.53
C GLU A 518 -21.41 21.40 8.87
N ASP A 519 -21.95 22.59 9.17
CA ASP A 519 -21.42 23.87 8.66
C ASP A 519 -19.95 24.07 9.07
N ALA A 520 -19.64 23.75 10.33
CA ALA A 520 -18.29 23.85 10.87
C ALA A 520 -17.33 22.85 10.22
N LEU A 521 -17.74 21.59 10.06
CA LEU A 521 -16.88 20.55 9.46
C LEU A 521 -16.71 20.74 7.95
N THR A 522 -17.71 21.27 7.26
CA THR A 522 -17.58 21.71 5.86
C THR A 522 -16.50 22.79 5.74
N SER A 523 -16.49 23.74 6.67
CA SER A 523 -15.43 24.75 6.77
C SER A 523 -14.07 24.13 7.08
N ALA A 524 -14.02 23.15 7.99
CA ALA A 524 -12.79 22.42 8.34
C ALA A 524 -12.17 21.71 7.13
N VAL A 525 -12.99 20.99 6.35
CA VAL A 525 -12.56 20.35 5.09
C VAL A 525 -12.02 21.37 4.12
N ARG A 526 -12.76 22.46 3.85
CA ARG A 526 -12.33 23.51 2.91
C ARG A 526 -11.00 24.14 3.31
N TYR A 527 -10.84 24.51 4.59
CA TYR A 527 -9.58 25.08 5.05
C TYR A 527 -8.46 24.04 5.08
N GLY A 528 -8.75 22.77 5.37
CA GLY A 528 -7.77 21.69 5.28
C GLY A 528 -7.25 21.49 3.84
N GLU A 529 -8.12 21.63 2.84
CA GLU A 529 -7.74 21.59 1.42
C GLU A 529 -6.83 22.76 1.06
N LEU A 530 -7.16 23.98 1.50
CA LEU A 530 -6.36 25.19 1.28
C LEU A 530 -4.99 25.13 1.99
N GLU A 531 -4.97 24.60 3.20
CA GLU A 531 -3.76 24.39 4.01
C GLU A 531 -2.95 23.16 3.56
N ARG A 532 -3.45 22.36 2.61
CA ARG A 532 -2.86 21.11 2.11
C ARG A 532 -2.59 20.08 3.23
N LYS A 533 -3.57 19.87 4.11
CA LYS A 533 -3.49 18.94 5.25
C LYS A 533 -4.38 17.70 5.04
N PRO A 534 -3.89 16.65 4.38
CA PRO A 534 -4.70 15.48 4.00
C PRO A 534 -5.26 14.71 5.19
N SER A 535 -4.50 14.58 6.28
CA SER A 535 -4.98 13.94 7.52
C SER A 535 -6.18 14.66 8.13
N THR A 536 -6.15 15.99 8.18
CA THR A 536 -7.24 16.82 8.68
C THR A 536 -8.45 16.77 7.74
N VAL A 537 -8.25 16.93 6.43
CA VAL A 537 -9.32 16.81 5.42
C VAL A 537 -10.04 15.46 5.53
N LEU A 538 -9.29 14.37 5.67
CA LEU A 538 -9.83 13.02 5.78
C LEU A 538 -10.59 12.79 7.10
N SER A 539 -10.10 13.37 8.21
CA SER A 539 -10.73 13.24 9.53
C SER A 539 -11.99 14.09 9.64
N SER A 540 -11.93 15.36 9.23
CA SER A 540 -13.08 16.27 9.21
C SER A 540 -14.15 15.82 8.24
N GLY A 541 -13.76 15.36 7.04
CA GLY A 541 -14.69 14.82 6.05
C GLY A 541 -15.34 13.51 6.50
N GLY A 542 -14.60 12.66 7.22
CA GLY A 542 -15.16 11.45 7.82
C GLY A 542 -16.23 11.75 8.88
N LEU A 543 -15.95 12.67 9.82
CA LEU A 543 -16.92 13.07 10.84
C LEU A 543 -18.13 13.80 10.22
N LEU A 544 -17.90 14.62 9.19
CA LEU A 544 -18.97 15.25 8.43
C LEU A 544 -19.91 14.21 7.82
N ALA A 545 -19.37 13.20 7.14
CA ALA A 545 -20.16 12.11 6.57
C ALA A 545 -20.92 11.31 7.63
N TRP A 546 -20.31 11.07 8.81
CA TRP A 546 -20.98 10.46 9.94
C TRP A 546 -22.19 11.30 10.40
N ILE A 547 -22.05 12.62 10.46
CA ILE A 547 -23.13 13.54 10.85
C ILE A 547 -24.23 13.57 9.78
N GLN A 548 -23.88 13.71 8.51
CA GLN A 548 -24.82 13.69 7.37
C GLN A 548 -25.62 12.37 7.36
N TYR A 549 -24.96 11.23 7.61
CA TYR A 549 -25.63 9.95 7.79
C TYR A 549 -26.66 9.95 8.93
N ASN A 550 -26.31 10.49 10.09
CA ASN A 550 -27.25 10.58 11.24
C ASN A 550 -28.38 11.61 11.01
N ARG A 551 -28.14 12.63 10.18
CA ARG A 551 -29.19 13.53 9.68
C ARG A 551 -30.10 12.86 8.66
N GLY A 552 -29.74 11.72 8.07
CA GLY A 552 -30.55 11.05 7.04
C GLY A 552 -30.17 11.41 5.60
N ASP A 553 -29.08 12.15 5.40
CA ASP A 553 -28.58 12.57 4.09
C ASP A 553 -27.53 11.56 3.58
N ILE A 554 -27.94 10.29 3.40
CA ILE A 554 -27.02 9.18 3.09
C ILE A 554 -26.25 9.40 1.78
N ASP A 555 -26.92 9.89 0.74
CA ASP A 555 -26.28 10.16 -0.55
C ASP A 555 -25.24 11.29 -0.45
N GLU A 556 -25.53 12.32 0.35
CA GLU A 556 -24.59 13.42 0.61
C GLU A 556 -23.38 12.93 1.42
N ALA A 557 -23.59 12.08 2.42
CA ALA A 557 -22.51 11.46 3.19
C ALA A 557 -21.56 10.63 2.30
N LEU A 558 -22.10 9.89 1.33
CA LEU A 558 -21.30 9.13 0.35
C LEU A 558 -20.52 10.04 -0.60
N ASP A 559 -21.15 11.11 -1.09
CA ASP A 559 -20.48 12.09 -1.94
C ASP A 559 -19.33 12.78 -1.18
N THR A 560 -19.58 13.21 0.05
CA THR A 560 -18.55 13.76 0.95
C THR A 560 -17.37 12.80 1.10
N CYS A 561 -17.64 11.53 1.41
CA CYS A 561 -16.59 10.51 1.54
C CYS A 561 -15.79 10.33 0.24
N THR A 562 -16.48 10.28 -0.90
CA THR A 562 -15.87 10.09 -2.22
C THR A 562 -15.02 11.28 -2.62
N ARG A 563 -15.53 12.50 -2.49
CA ARG A 563 -14.85 13.76 -2.81
C ARG A 563 -13.58 13.95 -1.97
N VAL A 564 -13.71 13.74 -0.66
CA VAL A 564 -12.58 13.85 0.29
C VAL A 564 -11.50 12.82 -0.04
N ARG A 565 -11.89 11.57 -0.33
CA ARG A 565 -10.94 10.52 -0.72
C ARG A 565 -10.21 10.84 -2.02
N GLN A 566 -10.94 11.28 -3.05
CA GLN A 566 -10.35 11.69 -4.32
C GLN A 566 -9.36 12.85 -4.16
N TRP A 567 -9.70 13.83 -3.32
CA TRP A 567 -8.80 14.96 -3.06
C TRP A 567 -7.51 14.50 -2.36
N VAL A 568 -7.62 13.63 -1.35
CA VAL A 568 -6.46 13.06 -0.64
C VAL A 568 -5.59 12.24 -1.58
N ASP A 569 -6.19 11.35 -2.39
CA ASP A 569 -5.43 10.51 -3.33
C ASP A 569 -4.68 11.35 -4.39
N GLN A 570 -5.23 12.50 -4.78
CA GLN A 570 -4.56 13.43 -5.70
C GLN A 570 -3.37 14.16 -5.06
N HIS A 571 -3.49 14.55 -3.78
CA HIS A 571 -2.52 15.42 -3.10
C HIS A 571 -1.57 14.68 -2.13
N HIS A 572 -1.80 13.39 -1.88
CA HIS A 572 -1.02 12.50 -1.03
C HIS A 572 -0.71 11.19 -1.78
N SER A 573 0.04 11.32 -2.87
CA SER A 573 0.20 10.33 -3.93
C SER A 573 1.59 9.67 -3.98
N ASP A 574 2.33 9.60 -2.87
CA ASP A 574 3.53 8.76 -2.81
C ASP A 574 3.13 7.28 -2.69
N PRO A 575 3.25 6.45 -3.76
CA PRO A 575 2.79 5.07 -3.74
C PRO A 575 3.61 4.17 -2.81
N ARG A 576 4.73 4.69 -2.30
CA ARG A 576 5.62 4.00 -1.35
C ARG A 576 5.17 4.17 0.10
N GLN A 577 4.22 5.07 0.35
CA GLN A 577 3.71 5.35 1.69
C GLN A 577 2.41 4.58 1.94
N PRO A 578 2.16 4.15 3.18
CA PRO A 578 0.90 3.51 3.53
C PRO A 578 -0.26 4.48 3.28
N MET A 579 -1.35 3.94 2.72
CA MET A 579 -2.57 4.71 2.47
C MET A 579 -3.10 5.29 3.78
N LEU A 580 -3.43 6.59 3.80
CA LEU A 580 -4.07 7.21 4.96
C LEU A 580 -5.47 6.59 5.16
N ILE A 581 -5.72 6.09 6.36
CA ILE A 581 -7.00 5.49 6.77
C ILE A 581 -7.60 6.39 7.85
N SER A 582 -8.86 6.82 7.65
CA SER A 582 -9.62 7.56 8.65
C SER A 582 -10.65 6.66 9.31
N CYS A 583 -10.62 6.58 10.64
CA CYS A 583 -11.59 5.84 11.44
C CYS A 583 -13.02 6.35 11.18
N TRP A 584 -13.24 7.66 11.24
CA TRP A 584 -14.57 8.24 11.00
C TRP A 584 -15.11 7.94 9.61
N GLN A 585 -14.28 8.10 8.57
CA GLN A 585 -14.71 7.87 7.20
C GLN A 585 -15.10 6.40 6.97
N ASN A 586 -14.26 5.46 7.42
CA ASN A 586 -14.57 4.05 7.26
C ASN A 586 -15.80 3.66 8.10
N SER A 587 -15.92 4.15 9.33
CA SER A 587 -17.10 3.93 10.19
C SER A 587 -18.39 4.45 9.56
N ALA A 588 -18.38 5.65 8.95
CA ALA A 588 -19.52 6.17 8.21
C ALA A 588 -19.86 5.30 6.99
N LEU A 589 -18.85 4.86 6.22
CA LEU A 589 -19.08 3.98 5.06
C LEU A 589 -19.62 2.61 5.47
N ILE A 590 -19.12 2.01 6.56
CA ILE A 590 -19.64 0.75 7.12
C ILE A 590 -21.13 0.90 7.43
N GLU A 591 -21.49 1.95 8.16
CA GLU A 591 -22.86 2.25 8.54
C GLU A 591 -23.76 2.51 7.31
N ILE A 592 -23.30 3.27 6.32
CA ILE A 592 -24.06 3.55 5.09
C ILE A 592 -24.30 2.28 4.27
N TYR A 593 -23.26 1.49 4.01
CA TYR A 593 -23.40 0.26 3.22
C TYR A 593 -24.17 -0.81 3.97
N ARG A 594 -24.07 -0.84 5.30
CA ARG A 594 -24.97 -1.64 6.16
C ARG A 594 -26.41 -1.22 5.91
N GLU A 595 -26.76 0.07 6.04
CA GLU A 595 -28.14 0.56 5.82
C GLU A 595 -28.69 0.26 4.42
N ARG A 596 -27.82 0.20 3.40
CA ARG A 596 -28.18 -0.15 2.01
C ARG A 596 -28.32 -1.64 1.74
N ASN A 597 -28.13 -2.47 2.78
CA ASN A 597 -28.10 -3.92 2.69
C ASN A 597 -26.96 -4.47 1.79
N GLU A 598 -25.75 -3.89 1.93
CA GLU A 598 -24.53 -4.30 1.21
C GLU A 598 -23.42 -4.74 2.20
N PRO A 599 -23.62 -5.84 2.96
CA PRO A 599 -22.76 -6.20 4.08
C PRO A 599 -21.33 -6.55 3.67
N GLN A 600 -21.11 -7.13 2.49
CA GLN A 600 -19.76 -7.44 2.00
C GLN A 600 -18.95 -6.16 1.73
N LEU A 601 -19.61 -5.11 1.26
CA LEU A 601 -18.95 -3.82 1.01
C LEU A 601 -18.65 -3.13 2.35
N ALA A 602 -19.60 -3.15 3.30
CA ALA A 602 -19.36 -2.69 4.67
C ALA A 602 -18.17 -3.42 5.32
N ALA A 603 -18.10 -4.75 5.22
CA ALA A 603 -16.99 -5.55 5.76
C ALA A 603 -15.63 -5.18 5.14
N SER A 604 -15.59 -4.80 3.86
CA SER A 604 -14.35 -4.37 3.20
C SER A 604 -13.75 -3.07 3.80
N TYR A 605 -14.60 -2.18 4.31
CA TYR A 605 -14.18 -0.95 5.01
C TYR A 605 -13.84 -1.22 6.48
N LEU A 606 -14.39 -2.28 7.08
CA LEU A 606 -14.04 -2.70 8.44
C LEU A 606 -12.68 -3.40 8.51
N ALA A 607 -12.35 -4.24 7.53
CA ALA A 607 -11.11 -5.03 7.50
C ALA A 607 -9.84 -4.25 7.88
N PRO A 608 -9.52 -3.08 7.26
CA PRO A 608 -8.32 -2.32 7.63
C PRO A 608 -8.37 -1.74 9.05
N LEU A 609 -9.54 -1.53 9.64
CA LEU A 609 -9.68 -1.02 11.01
C LEU A 609 -9.39 -2.10 12.07
N LEU A 610 -9.67 -3.36 11.76
CA LEU A 610 -9.40 -4.48 12.68
C LEU A 610 -7.90 -4.69 12.90
N ASP A 611 -7.08 -4.50 11.86
CA ASP A 611 -5.63 -4.52 11.98
C ASP A 611 -5.12 -3.44 12.95
N HIS A 612 -5.75 -2.26 12.95
CA HIS A 612 -5.43 -1.21 13.91
C HIS A 612 -5.79 -1.63 15.34
N VAL A 613 -6.99 -2.19 15.55
CA VAL A 613 -7.43 -2.65 16.89
C VAL A 613 -6.46 -3.68 17.46
N ASN A 614 -6.02 -4.65 16.64
CA ASN A 614 -5.08 -5.70 17.06
C ASN A 614 -3.68 -5.16 17.42
N ASN A 615 -3.24 -4.08 16.76
CA ASN A 615 -1.94 -3.46 16.99
C ASN A 615 -1.94 -2.36 18.07
N GLY A 616 -3.11 -2.06 18.64
CA GLY A 616 -3.31 -1.00 19.63
C GLY A 616 -3.85 0.29 19.00
N THR A 617 -5.12 0.58 19.29
CA THR A 617 -5.84 1.79 18.86
C THR A 617 -6.05 2.80 19.99
N GLU A 618 -6.19 4.07 19.62
CA GLU A 618 -6.67 5.13 20.52
C GLU A 618 -8.05 4.75 21.11
N PRO A 619 -8.32 5.01 22.42
CA PRO A 619 -9.55 4.57 23.07
C PRO A 619 -10.85 4.99 22.38
N GLY A 620 -10.98 6.24 21.93
CA GLY A 620 -12.14 6.75 21.21
C GLY A 620 -12.35 6.04 19.86
N GLN A 621 -11.29 5.95 19.05
CA GLN A 621 -11.32 5.20 17.79
C GLN A 621 -11.69 3.73 18.01
N HIS A 622 -11.12 3.11 19.04
CA HIS A 622 -11.42 1.73 19.41
C HIS A 622 -12.92 1.54 19.67
N VAL A 623 -13.53 2.44 20.46
CA VAL A 623 -14.97 2.39 20.76
C VAL A 623 -15.80 2.51 19.49
N VAL A 624 -15.47 3.44 18.58
CA VAL A 624 -16.20 3.63 17.32
C VAL A 624 -16.05 2.41 16.40
N ILE A 625 -14.84 1.86 16.25
CA ILE A 625 -14.58 0.68 15.41
C ILE A 625 -15.37 -0.53 15.92
N GLN A 626 -15.31 -0.78 17.23
CA GLN A 626 -16.04 -1.90 17.84
C GLN A 626 -17.56 -1.69 17.79
N TYR A 627 -18.04 -0.43 17.88
CA TYR A 627 -19.46 -0.12 17.68
C TYR A 627 -19.93 -0.52 16.28
N VAL A 628 -19.26 -0.05 15.21
CA VAL A 628 -19.68 -0.36 13.83
C VAL A 628 -19.45 -1.84 13.48
N ARG A 629 -18.43 -2.49 14.06
CA ARG A 629 -18.23 -3.94 13.99
C ARG A 629 -19.41 -4.68 14.60
N GLY A 630 -19.79 -4.30 15.81
CA GLY A 630 -20.91 -4.91 16.53
C GLY A 630 -22.23 -4.70 15.78
N HIS A 631 -22.42 -3.52 15.20
CA HIS A 631 -23.60 -3.21 14.41
C HIS A 631 -23.69 -4.03 13.13
N LEU A 632 -22.58 -4.17 12.39
CA LEU A 632 -22.52 -5.03 11.21
C LEU A 632 -22.75 -6.51 11.57
N ALA A 633 -22.13 -7.00 12.65
CA ALA A 633 -22.34 -8.36 13.13
C ALA A 633 -23.82 -8.61 13.52
N PHE A 634 -24.47 -7.63 14.15
CA PHE A 634 -25.89 -7.68 14.46
C PHE A 634 -26.74 -7.81 13.18
N SER A 635 -26.45 -7.00 12.14
CA SER A 635 -27.15 -7.07 10.85
C SER A 635 -27.01 -8.44 10.16
N GLU A 636 -25.92 -9.16 10.40
CA GLU A 636 -25.65 -10.48 9.82
C GLU A 636 -26.15 -11.64 10.70
N GLY A 637 -26.83 -11.35 11.83
CA GLY A 637 -27.30 -12.36 12.78
C GLY A 637 -26.20 -12.98 13.65
N ARG A 638 -24.97 -12.44 13.58
CA ARG A 638 -23.83 -12.85 14.43
C ARG A 638 -23.90 -12.18 15.80
N TYR A 639 -24.97 -12.42 16.54
CA TYR A 639 -25.29 -11.68 17.78
C TYR A 639 -24.23 -11.82 18.88
N GLN A 640 -23.63 -13.00 19.02
CA GLN A 640 -22.59 -13.21 20.03
C GLN A 640 -21.36 -12.33 19.77
N GLU A 641 -20.90 -12.27 18.52
CA GLU A 641 -19.79 -11.39 18.13
C GLU A 641 -20.18 -9.91 18.28
N ALA A 642 -21.43 -9.56 18.01
CA ALA A 642 -21.93 -8.21 18.23
C ALA A 642 -21.86 -7.82 19.71
N ILE A 643 -22.28 -8.69 20.63
CA ILE A 643 -22.21 -8.47 22.08
C ILE A 643 -20.76 -8.31 22.51
N GLU A 644 -19.88 -9.23 22.11
CA GLU A 644 -18.46 -9.19 22.49
C GLU A 644 -17.77 -7.88 22.06
N ALA A 645 -18.00 -7.45 20.82
CA ALA A 645 -17.45 -6.19 20.32
C ALA A 645 -17.99 -4.97 21.11
N LEU A 646 -19.29 -4.93 21.36
CA LEU A 646 -19.92 -3.81 22.05
C LEU A 646 -19.58 -3.75 23.55
N GLU A 647 -19.41 -4.90 24.22
CA GLU A 647 -18.94 -4.97 25.61
C GLU A 647 -17.49 -4.52 25.74
N ASP A 648 -16.63 -4.90 24.79
CA ASP A 648 -15.25 -4.42 24.70
C ASP A 648 -15.21 -2.89 24.54
N ALA A 649 -16.01 -2.36 23.61
CA ALA A 649 -16.19 -0.92 23.42
C ALA A 649 -16.64 -0.21 24.71
N ALA A 650 -17.68 -0.73 25.39
CA ALA A 650 -18.20 -0.14 26.62
C ALA A 650 -17.20 -0.24 27.79
N SER A 651 -16.38 -1.29 27.83
CA SER A 651 -15.30 -1.46 28.80
C SER A 651 -14.20 -0.42 28.60
N VAL A 652 -13.74 -0.23 27.37
CA VAL A 652 -12.72 0.77 27.02
C VAL A 652 -13.22 2.19 27.28
N ALA A 653 -14.45 2.51 26.86
CA ALA A 653 -15.06 3.82 27.09
C ALA A 653 -15.09 4.20 28.58
N ARG A 654 -15.39 3.25 29.47
CA ARG A 654 -15.41 3.46 30.92
C ARG A 654 -14.01 3.57 31.53
N ARG A 655 -13.08 2.68 31.14
CA ARG A 655 -11.74 2.62 31.74
C ARG A 655 -10.79 3.73 31.29
N ARG A 656 -11.00 4.28 30.09
CA ARG A 656 -10.12 5.24 29.43
C ARG A 656 -10.84 6.55 29.07
N ARG A 657 -11.88 6.92 29.81
CA ARG A 657 -12.72 8.08 29.49
C ARG A 657 -11.92 9.38 29.33
N GLU A 658 -10.93 9.60 30.19
CA GLU A 658 -10.08 10.81 30.19
C GLU A 658 -9.22 10.97 28.93
N HIS A 659 -9.11 9.91 28.12
CA HIS A 659 -8.36 9.88 26.86
C HIS A 659 -9.23 10.09 25.62
N ILE A 660 -10.57 10.14 25.76
CA ILE A 660 -11.50 10.22 24.63
C ILE A 660 -11.91 11.69 24.41
N VAL A 661 -11.52 12.27 23.27
CA VAL A 661 -11.72 13.71 22.97
C VAL A 661 -13.07 14.06 22.34
N PHE A 662 -13.94 13.09 22.14
CA PHE A 662 -15.27 13.25 21.54
C PHE A 662 -16.27 12.32 22.21
N GLU A 663 -17.56 12.56 22.05
CA GLU A 663 -18.55 11.62 22.55
C GLU A 663 -18.74 10.44 21.56
N PRO A 664 -18.41 9.20 21.94
CA PRO A 664 -18.60 8.03 21.08
C PRO A 664 -20.09 7.63 20.98
N PRO A 665 -20.48 6.86 19.95
CA PRO A 665 -21.85 6.35 19.81
C PRO A 665 -22.27 5.45 21.00
N ALA A 666 -23.57 5.35 21.25
CA ALA A 666 -24.10 4.65 22.42
C ALA A 666 -24.04 3.12 22.30
N CYS A 667 -22.88 2.52 22.62
CA CYS A 667 -22.72 1.06 22.66
C CYS A 667 -23.73 0.37 23.58
N SER A 668 -24.09 1.01 24.70
CA SER A 668 -25.10 0.52 25.64
C SER A 668 -26.47 0.30 24.98
N ALA A 669 -26.91 1.25 24.15
CA ALA A 669 -28.18 1.16 23.44
C ALA A 669 -28.19 -0.02 22.45
N MET A 670 -27.07 -0.25 21.77
CA MET A 670 -26.94 -1.36 20.83
C MET A 670 -26.89 -2.73 21.54
N LEU A 671 -26.24 -2.82 22.72
CA LEU A 671 -26.25 -4.04 23.54
C LEU A 671 -27.68 -4.45 23.93
N ALA A 672 -28.55 -3.49 24.27
CA ALA A 672 -29.95 -3.78 24.56
C ALA A 672 -30.67 -4.43 23.38
N ARG A 673 -30.40 -3.96 22.15
CA ARG A 673 -30.95 -4.58 20.93
C ARG A 673 -30.43 -6.02 20.75
N CYS A 674 -29.16 -6.27 21.02
CA CYS A 674 -28.60 -7.63 21.00
C CYS A 674 -29.28 -8.57 22.02
N TYR A 675 -29.53 -8.09 23.25
CA TYR A 675 -30.23 -8.88 24.27
C TYR A 675 -31.66 -9.20 23.89
N LEU A 676 -32.38 -8.25 23.31
CA LEU A 676 -33.74 -8.48 22.79
C LEU A 676 -33.74 -9.49 21.63
N ALA A 677 -32.83 -9.35 20.66
CA ALA A 677 -32.74 -10.24 19.51
C ALA A 677 -32.36 -11.68 19.89
N THR A 678 -31.60 -11.86 20.97
CA THR A 678 -31.19 -13.19 21.48
C THR A 678 -32.15 -13.76 22.52
N GLY A 679 -33.23 -13.05 22.88
CA GLY A 679 -34.23 -13.50 23.85
C GLY A 679 -33.81 -13.41 25.32
N HIS A 680 -32.68 -12.76 25.64
CA HIS A 680 -32.17 -12.59 27.00
C HIS A 680 -32.89 -11.45 27.73
N MET A 681 -34.19 -11.64 28.01
CA MET A 681 -35.06 -10.63 28.62
C MET A 681 -34.60 -10.15 30.00
N ASP A 682 -33.99 -11.04 30.79
CA ASP A 682 -33.45 -10.70 32.11
C ASP A 682 -32.29 -9.68 32.00
N LEU A 683 -31.37 -9.90 31.06
CA LEU A 683 -30.26 -8.98 30.79
C LEU A 683 -30.77 -7.62 30.26
N ALA A 684 -31.79 -7.64 29.39
CA ALA A 684 -32.41 -6.40 28.90
C ALA A 684 -33.07 -5.60 30.03
N LYS A 685 -33.69 -6.27 31.01
CA LYS A 685 -34.30 -5.64 32.19
C LYS A 685 -33.26 -5.08 33.15
N GLU A 686 -32.18 -5.82 33.42
CA GLU A 686 -31.05 -5.34 34.22
C GLU A 686 -30.39 -4.12 33.56
N TRP A 687 -30.24 -4.14 32.24
CA TRP A 687 -29.70 -3.04 31.47
C TRP A 687 -30.49 -1.73 31.66
N ILE A 688 -31.83 -1.75 31.69
CA ILE A 688 -32.64 -0.54 31.98
C ILE A 688 -32.23 0.06 33.33
N GLN A 689 -32.03 -0.77 34.36
CA GLN A 689 -31.67 -0.29 35.69
C GLN A 689 -30.28 0.35 35.71
N GLN A 690 -29.33 -0.20 34.95
CA GLN A 690 -27.99 0.36 34.81
C GLN A 690 -28.03 1.72 34.10
N VAL A 691 -28.65 1.78 32.93
CA VAL A 691 -28.73 3.00 32.11
C VAL A 691 -29.52 4.12 32.78
N SER A 692 -30.53 3.79 33.58
CA SER A 692 -31.31 4.80 34.33
C SER A 692 -30.47 5.54 35.38
N ASN A 693 -29.35 4.97 35.83
CA ASN A 693 -28.43 5.58 36.78
C ASN A 693 -27.30 6.38 36.08
N ASP A 694 -27.10 6.18 34.78
CA ASP A 694 -26.04 6.84 34.02
C ASP A 694 -26.43 8.29 33.66
N ARG A 695 -25.43 9.17 33.65
CA ARG A 695 -25.59 10.55 33.17
C ARG A 695 -24.99 10.68 31.78
N PHE A 696 -25.86 10.87 30.79
CA PHE A 696 -25.46 11.17 29.42
C PHE A 696 -25.25 12.68 29.24
N THR A 697 -24.03 13.08 28.87
CA THR A 697 -23.70 14.48 28.56
C THR A 697 -24.18 14.87 27.16
N ASN A 698 -24.07 13.95 26.20
CA ASN A 698 -24.51 14.16 24.83
C ASN A 698 -26.00 13.84 24.62
N PRO A 699 -26.79 14.76 24.03
CA PRO A 699 -28.22 14.53 23.76
C PRO A 699 -28.52 13.34 22.83
N LEU A 700 -27.70 13.09 21.80
CA LEU A 700 -27.89 11.99 20.85
C LEU A 700 -27.73 10.63 21.54
N ASN A 701 -26.72 10.49 22.41
CA ASN A 701 -26.55 9.27 23.20
C ASN A 701 -27.73 9.06 24.16
N ARG A 702 -28.21 10.13 24.79
CA ARG A 702 -29.41 10.07 25.63
C ARG A 702 -30.62 9.62 24.82
N GLU A 703 -30.84 10.18 23.64
CA GLU A 703 -31.92 9.79 22.73
C GLU A 703 -31.84 8.31 22.38
N GLN A 704 -30.70 7.81 21.90
CA GLN A 704 -30.51 6.39 21.54
C GLN A 704 -30.81 5.43 22.71
N ASN A 705 -30.33 5.77 23.91
CA ASN A 705 -30.61 4.99 25.11
C ASN A 705 -32.11 5.03 25.47
N GLN A 706 -32.78 6.18 25.36
CA GLN A 706 -34.22 6.29 25.62
C GLN A 706 -35.06 5.51 24.60
N ILE A 707 -34.67 5.50 23.32
CA ILE A 707 -35.30 4.67 22.29
C ILE A 707 -35.16 3.19 22.66
N SER A 708 -33.97 2.77 23.10
CA SER A 708 -33.71 1.37 23.47
C SER A 708 -34.43 0.96 24.77
N ILE A 709 -34.56 1.87 25.75
CA ILE A 709 -35.43 1.66 26.92
C ILE A 709 -36.87 1.40 26.47
N ALA A 710 -37.39 2.22 25.55
CA ALA A 710 -38.75 2.04 25.04
C ALA A 710 -38.91 0.70 24.30
N ARG A 711 -37.91 0.26 23.50
CA ARG A 711 -37.91 -1.08 22.87
C ARG A 711 -38.03 -2.19 23.92
N VAL A 712 -37.22 -2.13 24.98
CA VAL A 712 -37.26 -3.13 26.05
C VAL A 712 -38.60 -3.07 26.83
N GLN A 713 -39.15 -1.88 27.08
CA GLN A 713 -40.45 -1.72 27.74
C GLN A 713 -41.59 -2.34 26.93
N VAL A 714 -41.61 -2.14 25.61
CA VAL A 714 -42.59 -2.79 24.72
C VAL A 714 -42.44 -4.32 24.80
N ALA A 715 -41.21 -4.84 24.72
CA ALA A 715 -40.94 -6.27 24.81
C ALA A 715 -41.32 -6.89 26.18
N LEU A 716 -41.25 -6.10 27.27
CA LEU A 716 -41.70 -6.49 28.61
C LEU A 716 -43.21 -6.36 28.84
N GLY A 717 -43.98 -5.91 27.83
CA GLY A 717 -45.42 -5.73 27.95
C GLY A 717 -45.84 -4.43 28.64
N HIS A 718 -45.00 -3.40 28.64
CA HIS A 718 -45.28 -2.06 29.17
C HIS A 718 -45.32 -0.97 28.05
N PRO A 719 -46.18 -1.11 27.03
CA PRO A 719 -46.21 -0.16 25.90
C PRO A 719 -46.64 1.26 26.30
N ALA A 720 -47.45 1.44 27.35
CA ALA A 720 -47.81 2.76 27.86
C ALA A 720 -46.59 3.58 28.35
N ASP A 721 -45.64 2.93 29.03
CA ASP A 721 -44.39 3.57 29.51
C ASP A 721 -43.47 3.94 28.34
N ALA A 722 -43.41 3.07 27.33
CA ALA A 722 -42.67 3.33 26.09
C ALA A 722 -43.25 4.54 25.36
N MET A 723 -44.58 4.63 25.24
CA MET A 723 -45.25 5.78 24.63
C MET A 723 -44.98 7.09 25.40
N ALA A 724 -45.00 7.05 26.74
CA ALA A 724 -44.71 8.21 27.58
C ALA A 724 -43.27 8.70 27.41
N THR A 725 -42.33 7.78 27.20
CA THR A 725 -40.92 8.10 26.93
C THR A 725 -40.72 8.67 25.53
N LEU A 726 -41.34 8.07 24.50
CA LEU A 726 -41.10 8.41 23.09
C LEU A 726 -41.86 9.64 22.61
N ALA A 727 -43.02 9.97 23.18
CA ALA A 727 -43.83 11.12 22.75
C ALA A 727 -43.08 12.46 22.81
N PRO A 728 -42.41 12.85 23.92
CA PRO A 728 -41.61 14.08 23.94
C PRO A 728 -40.37 13.97 23.05
N LEU A 729 -39.75 12.78 22.98
CA LEU A 729 -38.54 12.53 22.19
C LEU A 729 -38.78 12.72 20.68
N ARG A 730 -39.95 12.33 20.19
CA ARG A 730 -40.36 12.53 18.80
C ARG A 730 -40.39 14.01 18.41
N LEU A 731 -40.86 14.87 19.32
CA LEU A 731 -40.94 16.31 19.08
C LEU A 731 -39.56 16.96 19.10
N SER A 732 -38.69 16.59 20.03
CA SER A 732 -37.32 17.13 20.08
C SER A 732 -36.50 16.67 18.87
N ALA A 733 -36.52 15.37 18.53
CA ALA A 733 -35.78 14.83 17.39
C ALA A 733 -36.21 15.46 16.05
N GLU A 734 -37.50 15.83 15.92
CA GLU A 734 -38.00 16.55 14.74
C GLU A 734 -37.54 18.01 14.70
N GLN A 735 -37.55 18.70 15.86
CA GLN A 735 -37.08 20.09 15.97
C GLN A 735 -35.58 20.22 15.71
N ASP A 736 -34.79 19.29 16.25
CA ASP A 736 -33.33 19.28 16.17
C ASP A 736 -32.79 18.58 14.90
N GLN A 737 -33.70 18.08 14.04
CA GLN A 737 -33.37 17.42 12.76
C GLN A 737 -32.56 16.12 12.91
N HIS A 738 -32.81 15.35 13.97
CA HIS A 738 -32.20 14.02 14.18
C HIS A 738 -32.99 12.95 13.40
N TYR A 739 -33.08 13.07 12.07
CA TYR A 739 -34.05 12.29 11.30
C TYR A 739 -33.86 10.78 11.38
N ARG A 740 -32.63 10.27 11.53
CA ARG A 740 -32.38 8.84 11.79
C ARG A 740 -33.09 8.38 13.07
N HIS A 741 -32.83 9.05 14.20
CA HIS A 741 -33.48 8.74 15.47
C HIS A 741 -34.99 8.92 15.40
N LEU A 742 -35.46 9.92 14.65
CA LEU A 742 -36.89 10.15 14.48
C LEU A 742 -37.58 8.96 13.80
N VAL A 743 -36.96 8.34 12.79
CA VAL A 743 -37.48 7.11 12.19
C VAL A 743 -37.52 5.98 13.22
N GLU A 744 -36.45 5.75 13.98
CA GLU A 744 -36.42 4.74 15.06
C GLU A 744 -37.51 4.97 16.11
N ILE A 745 -37.66 6.22 16.58
CA ILE A 745 -38.70 6.63 17.53
C ILE A 745 -40.08 6.29 16.98
N GLN A 746 -40.35 6.62 15.71
CA GLN A 746 -41.65 6.36 15.09
C GLN A 746 -41.93 4.85 14.94
N LEU A 747 -40.92 4.04 14.63
CA LEU A 747 -41.07 2.58 14.55
C LEU A 747 -41.46 2.00 15.91
N VAL A 748 -40.71 2.30 16.97
CA VAL A 748 -40.98 1.78 18.31
C VAL A 748 -42.29 2.36 18.88
N TYR A 749 -42.61 3.62 18.59
CA TYR A 749 -43.87 4.24 19.00
C TYR A 749 -45.07 3.61 18.31
N SER A 750 -44.95 3.28 17.01
CA SER A 750 -45.97 2.52 16.28
C SER A 750 -46.20 1.14 16.90
N GLU A 751 -45.14 0.43 17.30
CA GLU A 751 -45.28 -0.86 17.96
C GLU A 751 -46.03 -0.75 19.29
N ALA A 752 -45.66 0.24 20.11
CA ALA A 752 -46.32 0.49 21.38
C ALA A 752 -47.81 0.84 21.20
N LEU A 753 -48.15 1.67 20.20
CA LEU A 753 -49.55 1.96 19.84
C LEU A 753 -50.31 0.71 19.41
N PHE A 754 -49.67 -0.16 18.64
CA PHE A 754 -50.27 -1.41 18.20
C PHE A 754 -50.54 -2.35 19.37
N ALA A 755 -49.60 -2.49 20.31
CA ALA A 755 -49.76 -3.29 21.52
C ALA A 755 -50.87 -2.77 22.46
N GLU A 756 -51.14 -1.46 22.47
CA GLU A 756 -52.27 -0.82 23.17
C GLU A 756 -53.61 -0.92 22.40
N GLY A 757 -53.63 -1.58 21.23
CA GLY A 757 -54.83 -1.74 20.40
C GLY A 757 -55.22 -0.50 19.58
N LYS A 758 -54.34 0.51 19.47
CA LYS A 758 -54.55 1.73 18.67
C LYS A 758 -54.09 1.55 17.22
N THR A 759 -54.60 0.54 16.54
CA THR A 759 -54.11 0.07 15.22
C THR A 759 -54.07 1.17 14.15
N LYS A 760 -55.09 2.04 14.06
CA LYS A 760 -55.12 3.11 13.05
C LYS A 760 -54.04 4.16 13.26
N GLU A 761 -53.77 4.52 14.52
CA GLU A 761 -52.71 5.47 14.87
C GLU A 761 -51.34 4.85 14.62
N ALA A 762 -51.17 3.56 14.97
CA ALA A 762 -49.96 2.80 14.68
C ALA A 762 -49.64 2.80 13.18
N GLU A 763 -50.60 2.42 12.33
CA GLU A 763 -50.43 2.42 10.87
C GLU A 763 -50.05 3.79 10.30
N GLN A 764 -50.63 4.88 10.82
CA GLN A 764 -50.30 6.25 10.41
C GLN A 764 -48.88 6.63 10.77
N VAL A 765 -48.45 6.35 11.99
CA VAL A 765 -47.07 6.63 12.45
C VAL A 765 -46.08 5.77 11.67
N LEU A 766 -46.38 4.49 11.45
CA LEU A 766 -45.53 3.59 10.68
C LEU A 766 -45.37 4.04 9.24
N ALA A 767 -46.46 4.48 8.60
CA ALA A 767 -46.40 5.02 7.24
C ALA A 767 -45.50 6.27 7.15
N GLN A 768 -45.51 7.13 8.17
CA GLN A 768 -44.59 8.29 8.24
C GLN A 768 -43.13 7.85 8.40
N ALA A 769 -42.87 6.84 9.24
CA ALA A 769 -41.52 6.29 9.44
C ALA A 769 -40.97 5.71 8.13
N VAL A 770 -41.76 4.90 7.43
CA VAL A 770 -41.39 4.28 6.16
C VAL A 770 -41.18 5.32 5.06
N GLN A 771 -42.01 6.36 4.99
CA GLN A 771 -41.84 7.45 4.03
C GLN A 771 -40.49 8.16 4.24
N ARG A 772 -40.18 8.55 5.49
CA ARG A 772 -38.89 9.19 5.82
C ARG A 772 -37.70 8.27 5.57
N ALA A 773 -37.83 6.99 5.92
CA ALA A 773 -36.81 5.98 5.64
C ALA A 773 -36.56 5.82 4.13
N SER A 774 -37.61 5.88 3.31
CA SER A 774 -37.50 5.82 1.85
C SER A 774 -36.83 7.07 1.27
N GLU A 775 -37.09 8.25 1.81
CA GLU A 775 -36.49 9.51 1.37
C GLU A 775 -34.99 9.55 1.70
N ALA A 776 -34.62 9.09 2.90
CA ALA A 776 -33.22 9.01 3.36
C ALA A 776 -32.45 7.80 2.80
N GLY A 777 -33.15 6.76 2.35
CA GLY A 777 -32.55 5.51 1.88
C GLY A 777 -32.24 4.47 2.97
N PHE A 778 -32.78 4.61 4.18
CA PHE A 778 -32.61 3.65 5.28
C PHE A 778 -33.38 2.35 5.02
N MET A 779 -32.70 1.24 4.75
CA MET A 779 -33.37 -0.06 4.58
C MET A 779 -33.27 -0.90 5.85
N ARG A 780 -32.07 -1.09 6.39
CA ARG A 780 -31.82 -1.99 7.54
C ARG A 780 -32.52 -1.52 8.80
N LEU A 781 -32.64 -0.21 9.01
CA LEU A 781 -33.40 0.38 10.11
C LEU A 781 -34.83 -0.21 10.22
N LEU A 782 -35.49 -0.54 9.09
CA LEU A 782 -36.81 -1.19 9.09
C LEU A 782 -36.77 -2.71 9.32
N ALA A 783 -35.74 -3.38 8.81
CA ALA A 783 -35.62 -4.84 8.85
C ALA A 783 -35.07 -5.37 10.17
N GLU A 784 -34.33 -4.53 10.90
CA GLU A 784 -33.69 -4.87 12.16
C GLU A 784 -34.57 -4.58 13.40
N GLU A 785 -35.84 -4.25 13.19
CA GLU A 785 -36.84 -4.10 14.26
C GLU A 785 -37.53 -5.43 14.60
N SER A 786 -38.41 -5.38 15.59
CA SER A 786 -39.18 -6.52 16.09
C SER A 786 -39.97 -7.26 14.99
N PRO A 787 -40.30 -8.56 15.20
CA PRO A 787 -41.17 -9.31 14.30
C PRO A 787 -42.52 -8.60 14.05
N THR A 788 -43.08 -7.95 15.07
CA THR A 788 -44.31 -7.15 14.99
C THR A 788 -44.18 -6.03 13.96
N ILE A 789 -43.12 -5.23 14.05
CA ILE A 789 -42.90 -4.11 13.13
C ILE A 789 -42.63 -4.60 11.72
N ARG A 790 -41.84 -5.66 11.54
CA ARG A 790 -41.63 -6.26 10.21
C ARG A 790 -42.94 -6.69 9.57
N GLN A 791 -43.81 -7.36 10.32
CA GLN A 791 -45.13 -7.78 9.83
C GLN A 791 -46.01 -6.58 9.45
N LEU A 792 -46.06 -5.54 10.30
CA LEU A 792 -46.83 -4.33 10.03
C LEU A 792 -46.29 -3.57 8.81
N CYS A 793 -44.97 -3.47 8.65
CA CYS A 793 -44.33 -2.87 7.48
C CYS A 793 -44.78 -3.56 6.19
N ARG A 794 -44.75 -4.89 6.13
CA ARG A 794 -45.20 -5.62 4.93
C ARG A 794 -46.68 -5.44 4.61
N ALA A 795 -47.51 -5.18 5.63
CA ALA A 795 -48.92 -4.92 5.42
C ALA A 795 -49.16 -3.56 4.74
N LEU A 796 -48.25 -2.58 4.93
CA LEU A 796 -48.43 -1.22 4.46
C LEU A 796 -48.52 -1.09 2.92
N PRO A 797 -49.49 -0.32 2.39
CA PRO A 797 -49.62 -0.08 0.96
C PRO A 797 -48.39 0.58 0.32
N VAL A 798 -47.68 1.43 1.05
CA VAL A 798 -46.52 2.19 0.52
C VAL A 798 -45.38 1.26 0.09
N LEU A 799 -45.14 0.17 0.80
CA LEU A 799 -44.10 -0.83 0.44
C LEU A 799 -44.54 -1.75 -0.70
N LYS A 800 -45.85 -1.89 -0.93
CA LYS A 800 -46.41 -2.66 -2.06
C LYS A 800 -46.39 -1.88 -3.38
N ALA A 801 -46.18 -0.56 -3.33
CA ALA A 801 -46.09 0.26 -4.53
C ALA A 801 -44.80 -0.06 -5.32
N PRO A 802 -44.82 0.06 -6.66
CA PRO A 802 -43.63 -0.20 -7.47
C PRO A 802 -42.51 0.81 -7.16
N GLY A 803 -41.31 0.30 -6.92
CA GLY A 803 -40.13 1.13 -6.63
C GLY A 803 -38.92 0.26 -6.29
N ARG A 804 -37.71 0.70 -6.68
CA ARG A 804 -36.47 -0.06 -6.40
C ARG A 804 -36.22 -0.23 -4.91
N TRP A 805 -36.37 0.85 -4.14
CA TRP A 805 -36.22 0.82 -2.68
C TRP A 805 -37.28 -0.08 -2.04
N ASN A 806 -38.57 0.12 -2.38
CA ASN A 806 -39.69 -0.71 -1.91
C ASN A 806 -39.46 -2.21 -2.15
N SER A 807 -39.02 -2.57 -3.35
CA SER A 807 -38.79 -3.97 -3.74
C SER A 807 -37.65 -4.60 -2.93
N ARG A 808 -36.56 -3.85 -2.70
CA ARG A 808 -35.42 -4.31 -1.89
C ARG A 808 -35.80 -4.50 -0.42
N VAL A 809 -36.51 -3.53 0.17
CA VAL A 809 -36.98 -3.63 1.56
C VAL A 809 -37.95 -4.80 1.72
N THR A 810 -38.89 -4.97 0.78
CA THR A 810 -39.86 -6.08 0.82
C THR A 810 -39.18 -7.44 0.71
N ALA A 811 -38.20 -7.59 -0.19
CA ALA A 811 -37.40 -8.81 -0.31
C ALA A 811 -36.63 -9.11 0.99
N MET A 812 -35.92 -8.12 1.53
CA MET A 812 -35.15 -8.27 2.77
C MET A 812 -36.05 -8.62 3.96
N LEU A 813 -37.23 -7.98 4.09
CA LEU A 813 -38.19 -8.34 5.12
C LEU A 813 -38.65 -9.79 4.95
N SER A 814 -38.89 -10.26 3.72
CA SER A 814 -39.35 -11.62 3.42
C SER A 814 -38.31 -12.69 3.80
N GLU A 815 -37.05 -12.50 3.42
CA GLU A 815 -35.94 -13.40 3.76
C GLU A 815 -35.77 -13.60 5.28
N LEU A 816 -35.96 -12.54 6.08
CA LEU A 816 -35.81 -12.62 7.53
C LEU A 816 -36.90 -13.43 8.24
N GLU A 817 -38.11 -13.53 7.68
CA GLU A 817 -39.18 -14.36 8.27
C GLU A 817 -39.02 -15.83 7.91
N GLU A 818 -38.55 -16.12 6.69
CA GLU A 818 -38.21 -17.50 6.30
C GLU A 818 -37.13 -18.09 7.23
N ALA A 819 -36.22 -17.26 7.74
CA ALA A 819 -35.24 -17.63 8.75
C ALA A 819 -35.81 -17.77 10.19
N GLU A 820 -36.97 -17.18 10.49
CA GLU A 820 -37.61 -17.19 11.82
C GLU A 820 -38.67 -18.29 12.00
N VAL A 821 -39.11 -18.95 10.92
CA VAL A 821 -39.98 -20.13 11.04
C VAL A 821 -39.15 -21.30 11.59
N PRO A 822 -39.44 -21.84 12.78
CA PRO A 822 -38.74 -23.01 13.27
C PRO A 822 -39.14 -24.21 12.41
N GLU A 823 -38.18 -24.91 11.82
CA GLU A 823 -38.40 -26.29 11.37
C GLU A 823 -38.84 -27.11 12.58
N THR A 824 -40.15 -27.33 12.65
CA THR A 824 -40.81 -28.15 13.65
C THR A 824 -40.57 -29.61 13.27
N ASN A 825 -39.46 -30.19 13.75
CA ASN A 825 -39.34 -31.61 14.08
C ASN A 825 -37.97 -31.93 14.73
N PRO A 826 -37.89 -32.10 16.07
CA PRO A 826 -36.65 -32.47 16.76
C PRO A 826 -36.36 -33.99 16.81
N GLU A 827 -36.85 -34.82 15.89
CA GLU A 827 -36.67 -36.29 16.00
C GLU A 827 -36.22 -37.05 14.73
N GLU A 828 -35.91 -36.41 13.60
CA GLU A 828 -35.40 -37.14 12.40
C GLU A 828 -33.97 -36.76 11.95
N ALA A 829 -33.25 -35.92 12.70
CA ALA A 829 -31.90 -35.45 12.32
C ALA A 829 -30.75 -36.43 12.68
N LEU A 830 -30.99 -37.74 12.77
CA LEU A 830 -29.94 -38.74 13.05
C LEU A 830 -29.88 -39.94 12.09
N THR A 831 -30.64 -39.96 11.00
CA THR A 831 -30.59 -41.10 10.06
C THR A 831 -30.70 -40.71 8.58
N ASP A 832 -29.91 -39.73 8.12
CA ASP A 832 -29.76 -39.54 6.66
C ASP A 832 -28.35 -39.12 6.21
N THR A 833 -27.32 -39.64 6.88
CA THR A 833 -25.92 -39.41 6.47
C THR A 833 -25.35 -40.43 5.49
N GLN A 834 -26.16 -41.29 4.85
CA GLN A 834 -25.65 -42.23 3.85
C GLN A 834 -26.72 -42.56 2.79
N GLN A 835 -26.84 -41.70 1.76
CA GLN A 835 -27.00 -42.06 0.32
C GLN A 835 -27.72 -40.95 -0.47
N ALA A 836 -26.97 -39.95 -0.94
CA ALA A 836 -27.31 -39.18 -2.14
C ALA A 836 -26.06 -38.53 -2.75
N SER A 837 -25.12 -39.36 -3.19
CA SER A 837 -24.04 -38.94 -4.09
C SER A 837 -24.60 -38.74 -5.50
N GLY A 838 -24.65 -37.49 -5.98
CA GLY A 838 -25.02 -37.22 -7.37
C GLY A 838 -25.36 -35.77 -7.74
N ASN A 839 -24.79 -34.76 -7.10
CA ASN A 839 -24.72 -33.40 -7.67
C ASN A 839 -23.49 -32.68 -7.12
N THR A 840 -22.54 -32.37 -8.01
CA THR A 840 -21.38 -31.51 -7.71
C THR A 840 -21.87 -30.09 -7.53
N VAL A 841 -22.28 -29.74 -6.30
CA VAL A 841 -22.64 -28.38 -5.90
C VAL A 841 -21.35 -27.65 -5.52
N LEU A 842 -21.20 -26.39 -5.96
CA LEU A 842 -20.09 -25.54 -5.55
C LEU A 842 -20.07 -25.38 -4.02
N PRO A 843 -18.90 -25.37 -3.36
CA PRO A 843 -18.80 -25.14 -1.91
C PRO A 843 -19.39 -23.80 -1.48
N GLU A 844 -19.41 -22.83 -2.39
CA GLU A 844 -20.01 -21.52 -2.21
C GLU A 844 -20.78 -21.12 -3.49
N PRO A 845 -22.05 -20.72 -3.42
CA PRO A 845 -22.80 -20.31 -4.60
C PRO A 845 -22.21 -19.03 -5.21
N LEU A 846 -22.26 -18.94 -6.54
CA LEU A 846 -21.89 -17.72 -7.25
C LEU A 846 -22.95 -16.65 -6.99
N SER A 847 -22.51 -15.44 -6.66
CA SER A 847 -23.38 -14.28 -6.55
C SER A 847 -23.98 -13.91 -7.91
N GLN A 848 -25.10 -13.19 -7.91
CA GLN A 848 -25.75 -12.72 -9.14
C GLN A 848 -24.81 -11.89 -10.03
N ARG A 849 -23.90 -11.12 -9.42
CA ARG A 849 -22.86 -10.36 -10.13
C ARG A 849 -21.77 -11.24 -10.71
N GLU A 850 -21.39 -12.32 -10.02
CA GLU A 850 -20.43 -13.31 -10.56
C GLU A 850 -21.06 -14.12 -11.71
N LEU A 851 -22.35 -14.45 -11.65
CA LEU A 851 -23.10 -15.07 -12.75
C LEU A 851 -23.22 -14.12 -13.96
N GLU A 852 -23.52 -12.84 -13.74
CA GLU A 852 -23.55 -11.81 -14.79
C GLU A 852 -22.17 -11.65 -15.45
N VAL A 853 -21.09 -11.59 -14.64
CA VAL A 853 -19.71 -11.58 -15.14
C VAL A 853 -19.38 -12.87 -15.90
N LEU A 854 -19.79 -14.04 -15.41
CA LEU A 854 -19.55 -15.34 -16.05
C LEU A 854 -20.26 -15.44 -17.41
N ASP A 855 -21.48 -14.93 -17.54
CA ASP A 855 -22.21 -14.89 -18.81
C ASP A 855 -21.57 -13.91 -19.81
N LEU A 856 -21.17 -12.72 -19.36
CA LEU A 856 -20.44 -11.77 -20.21
C LEU A 856 -19.05 -12.29 -20.61
N ILE A 857 -18.43 -13.11 -19.75
CA ILE A 857 -17.20 -13.84 -20.09
C ILE A 857 -17.47 -14.89 -21.18
N ASN A 858 -18.58 -15.63 -21.09
CA ASN A 858 -19.03 -16.64 -22.06
C ASN A 858 -19.36 -16.01 -23.43
N GLN A 859 -19.85 -14.77 -23.43
CA GLN A 859 -20.07 -13.96 -24.64
C GLN A 859 -18.77 -13.39 -25.25
N GLY A 860 -17.61 -13.59 -24.62
CA GLY A 860 -16.31 -13.21 -25.17
C GLY A 860 -15.87 -11.76 -24.91
N LEU A 861 -16.56 -11.01 -24.06
CA LEU A 861 -16.23 -9.60 -23.81
C LEU A 861 -14.91 -9.44 -23.03
N ALA A 862 -14.09 -8.45 -23.39
CA ALA A 862 -12.91 -8.10 -22.59
C ALA A 862 -13.32 -7.43 -21.27
N ASN A 863 -12.48 -7.49 -20.23
CA ASN A 863 -12.83 -6.99 -18.88
C ASN A 863 -13.25 -5.51 -18.87
N LYS A 864 -12.71 -4.70 -19.79
CA LYS A 864 -13.10 -3.29 -19.96
C LYS A 864 -14.52 -3.15 -20.50
N ASP A 865 -14.93 -4.02 -21.41
CA ASP A 865 -16.26 -4.01 -22.01
C ASP A 865 -17.31 -4.62 -21.07
N ILE A 866 -16.92 -5.61 -20.26
CA ILE A 866 -17.73 -6.12 -19.13
C ILE A 866 -18.00 -4.99 -18.14
N ALA A 867 -16.99 -4.19 -17.79
CA ALA A 867 -17.12 -3.06 -16.88
C ALA A 867 -18.11 -2.00 -17.40
N ASN A 868 -17.99 -1.66 -18.69
CA ASN A 868 -18.91 -0.73 -19.36
C ASN A 868 -20.35 -1.29 -19.41
N THR A 869 -20.51 -2.58 -19.69
CA THR A 869 -21.83 -3.23 -19.79
C THR A 869 -22.54 -3.31 -18.44
N MET A 870 -21.77 -3.57 -17.37
CA MET A 870 -22.28 -3.65 -16.00
C MET A 870 -22.39 -2.28 -15.30
N GLY A 871 -21.89 -1.21 -15.91
CA GLY A 871 -21.89 0.14 -15.34
C GLY A 871 -20.99 0.30 -14.10
N VAL A 872 -19.88 -0.44 -14.04
CA VAL A 872 -18.94 -0.45 -12.89
C VAL A 872 -17.50 -0.16 -13.32
N ALA A 873 -16.61 0.15 -12.37
CA ALA A 873 -15.20 0.36 -12.67
C ALA A 873 -14.49 -0.94 -13.11
N PRO A 874 -13.45 -0.89 -13.98
CA PRO A 874 -12.68 -2.08 -14.39
C PRO A 874 -12.02 -2.84 -13.24
N THR A 875 -11.70 -2.16 -12.14
CA THR A 875 -11.17 -2.76 -10.91
C THR A 875 -12.21 -3.63 -10.20
N THR A 876 -13.47 -3.22 -10.18
CA THR A 876 -14.60 -3.98 -9.63
C THR A 876 -14.84 -5.26 -10.42
N VAL A 877 -14.76 -5.22 -11.75
CA VAL A 877 -14.84 -6.43 -12.60
C VAL A 877 -13.68 -7.39 -12.32
N LYS A 878 -12.45 -6.88 -12.14
CA LYS A 878 -11.30 -7.73 -11.76
C LYS A 878 -11.52 -8.42 -10.42
N ALA A 879 -12.13 -7.74 -9.44
CA ALA A 879 -12.47 -8.33 -8.14
C ALA A 879 -13.51 -9.46 -8.30
N HIS A 880 -14.59 -9.24 -9.05
CA HIS A 880 -15.59 -10.28 -9.34
C HIS A 880 -14.99 -11.47 -10.11
N ILE A 881 -14.09 -11.24 -11.07
CA ILE A 881 -13.41 -12.32 -11.80
C ILE A 881 -12.50 -13.13 -10.87
N ARG A 882 -11.76 -12.46 -9.97
CA ARG A 882 -10.91 -13.14 -8.99
C ARG A 882 -11.75 -14.02 -8.05
N ASN A 883 -12.87 -13.51 -7.57
CA ASN A 883 -13.76 -14.26 -6.68
C ASN A 883 -14.46 -15.41 -7.42
N LEU A 884 -14.95 -15.17 -8.65
CA LEU A 884 -15.47 -16.21 -9.54
C LEU A 884 -14.46 -17.35 -9.76
N TYR A 885 -13.20 -17.02 -10.02
CA TYR A 885 -12.14 -18.02 -10.21
C TYR A 885 -11.79 -18.76 -8.92
N GLY A 886 -11.78 -18.06 -7.79
CA GLY A 886 -11.62 -18.67 -6.47
C GLY A 886 -12.73 -19.68 -6.16
N LYS A 887 -13.99 -19.30 -6.39
CA LYS A 887 -15.15 -20.18 -6.15
C LYS A 887 -15.21 -21.37 -7.10
N LEU A 888 -14.80 -21.18 -8.36
CA LEU A 888 -14.72 -22.26 -9.35
C LEU A 888 -13.42 -23.10 -9.24
N ALA A 889 -12.47 -22.69 -8.39
CA ALA A 889 -11.14 -23.29 -8.24
C ALA A 889 -10.35 -23.41 -9.57
N VAL A 890 -10.32 -22.32 -10.35
CA VAL A 890 -9.71 -22.25 -11.69
C VAL A 890 -8.70 -21.11 -11.79
N GLY A 891 -7.67 -21.28 -12.63
CA GLY A 891 -6.62 -20.27 -12.82
C GLY A 891 -6.80 -19.40 -14.06
N SER A 892 -7.67 -19.81 -15.00
CA SER A 892 -7.81 -19.14 -16.28
C SER A 892 -9.27 -18.94 -16.72
N ARG A 893 -9.46 -17.95 -17.61
CA ARG A 893 -10.76 -17.64 -18.23
C ARG A 893 -11.37 -18.83 -18.96
N THR A 894 -10.53 -19.62 -19.62
CA THR A 894 -10.93 -20.81 -20.38
C THR A 894 -11.34 -21.95 -19.45
N GLU A 895 -10.60 -22.15 -18.35
CA GLU A 895 -10.95 -23.13 -17.31
C GLU A 895 -12.25 -22.76 -16.60
N ALA A 896 -12.47 -21.47 -16.29
CA ALA A 896 -13.71 -21.00 -15.68
C ALA A 896 -14.94 -21.33 -16.52
N LEU A 897 -14.86 -21.13 -17.85
CA LEU A 897 -15.95 -21.48 -18.77
C LEU A 897 -16.15 -22.99 -18.90
N ALA A 898 -15.07 -23.78 -18.93
CA ALA A 898 -15.16 -25.24 -18.96
C ALA A 898 -15.82 -25.79 -17.68
N LYS A 899 -15.40 -25.29 -16.51
CA LYS A 899 -15.93 -25.67 -15.21
C LYS A 899 -17.39 -25.24 -15.04
N ALA A 900 -17.75 -24.03 -15.48
CA ALA A 900 -19.12 -23.54 -15.46
C ALA A 900 -20.08 -24.38 -16.32
N ARG A 901 -19.63 -24.90 -17.47
CA ARG A 901 -20.42 -25.82 -18.32
C ARG A 901 -20.57 -27.20 -17.68
N GLU A 902 -19.51 -27.72 -17.08
CA GLU A 902 -19.56 -28.98 -16.31
C GLU A 902 -20.58 -28.90 -15.16
N LEU A 903 -20.66 -27.73 -14.52
CA LEU A 903 -21.59 -27.43 -13.43
C LEU A 903 -22.99 -26.96 -13.89
N ARG A 904 -23.27 -26.94 -15.21
CA ARG A 904 -24.53 -26.48 -15.81
C ARG A 904 -24.95 -25.05 -15.43
N LEU A 905 -23.98 -24.18 -15.14
CA LEU A 905 -24.19 -22.75 -14.85
C LEU A 905 -24.28 -21.89 -16.13
N LEU A 906 -23.82 -22.45 -17.25
CA LEU A 906 -23.93 -21.87 -18.59
C LEU A 906 -24.56 -22.93 -19.51
N ALA A 907 -25.38 -22.47 -20.46
CA ALA A 907 -26.05 -23.32 -21.45
C ALA A 907 -25.08 -23.90 -22.50
#